data_AF-A0A6B3TLM7-F1
#
_entry.id   AF-A0A6B3TLM7-F1
#
_cell.length_a   1.000
_cell.length_b   1.000
_cell.length_c   1.000
_cell.angle_alpha   90.00
_cell.angle_beta   90.00
_cell.angle_gamma   90.00
#
_symmetry.space_group_name_H-M   'P 1'
#
loop_
_entity.id
_entity.type
_entity.pdbx_description
1 polymer ?
#
loop_
_entity_poly.entity_id
_entity_poly.type
_entity_poly.pdbx_seq_one_letter_code
_entity_poly.pdbx_strand_id
1 'polypeptide(L)'
;MPSKMSLFNKELFFQIGRSTGWVSLVYFFTLFFIIPFKILMILDSKEDIQFYQTKTSLFEYDFQIQMGLMIVIPVLLAVLIFRFLHVKQANDLVHSLPIKRDKIYHHYALAGIFLIVAPILLISIILLFMHFFYDIDSLFTVMDIFFWAGTTLIISLLLYTASVFIAMMTGISAVQIVLTYIFVLFPTGFILLLFTNLNILLYGFPSSYYLRKQFGNLSPITFAAELEGRIPSWKILIVYGILTVVLYGLALFFYKKRRLETASEAISVAKLRSIFKYGASFCFMLFGGVYFHMISYENIGWTVFGYGVGAAFGYFAAEMVLQKTWRVFTKIKGLAIFLGIIVFLVIGSQALGFYEKKVPKQSEIKRVLVGDNPSFYFNRQDGFTDNFYNPKPIKDSQNIAAVRRLHEQIIADKEILKGSKNDLSSTIFFIYELKNGKKVIREYHVMTELYNDLYKPIYESEEFKRNSREIFMVDETKVKNIRITAIGPIGKEVTLSDPKDVQEAISLIKEDVLAESYEDSVYFQYGRSTIELQLGRENSVIFELKPTYVKFNAWLKEKNLLDQVKATSEDISKVVVAKGEFSPMDLEEVKRKVEQNGDSLTITDKEQIEHALETAGGNYRDQYSYAAVFYYNNGDDDEVLYFDEAHVPDFVRSHFK
;
A
#
# COMPACT_ATOMS: atom_id res chain seq x y z
N MET A 1 54.39 14.39 -37.30
CA MET A 1 52.96 14.37 -36.91
C MET A 1 52.76 13.30 -35.85
N PRO A 2 52.58 13.63 -34.55
CA PRO A 2 52.27 12.60 -33.58
C PRO A 2 50.76 12.32 -33.58
N SER A 3 50.44 11.08 -33.95
CA SER A 3 49.41 10.16 -33.43
C SER A 3 48.05 10.72 -33.01
N LYS A 4 47.00 10.19 -33.66
CA LYS A 4 45.58 10.30 -33.32
C LYS A 4 45.35 10.32 -31.80
N MET A 5 44.89 11.44 -31.24
CA MET A 5 44.41 11.50 -29.85
C MET A 5 43.32 10.43 -29.66
N SER A 6 43.63 9.42 -28.84
CA SER A 6 42.65 8.47 -28.32
C SER A 6 41.43 9.23 -27.79
N LEU A 7 40.23 8.78 -28.14
CA LEU A 7 38.97 9.33 -27.63
C LEU A 7 38.84 9.16 -26.11
N PHE A 8 39.60 8.22 -25.53
CA PHE A 8 39.63 7.88 -24.11
C PHE A 8 40.95 8.32 -23.46
N ASN A 9 40.85 9.22 -22.47
CA ASN A 9 41.98 9.67 -21.65
C ASN A 9 42.07 8.81 -20.38
N LYS A 10 42.98 7.82 -20.40
CA LYS A 10 43.18 6.87 -19.30
C LYS A 10 43.54 7.56 -17.98
N GLU A 11 44.33 8.63 -18.03
CA GLU A 11 44.80 9.34 -16.83
C GLU A 11 43.63 9.95 -16.06
N LEU A 12 42.66 10.54 -16.78
CA LEU A 12 41.48 11.13 -16.16
C LEU A 12 40.63 10.05 -15.46
N PHE A 13 40.50 8.88 -16.07
CA PHE A 13 39.77 7.76 -15.48
C PHE A 13 40.46 7.20 -14.24
N PHE A 14 41.79 7.01 -14.28
CA PHE A 14 42.57 6.58 -13.11
C PHE A 14 42.54 7.60 -11.98
N GLN A 15 42.57 8.90 -12.30
CA GLN A 15 42.41 9.96 -11.31
C GLN A 15 41.07 9.85 -10.59
N ILE A 16 39.97 9.69 -11.32
CA ILE A 16 38.63 9.50 -10.75
C ILE A 16 38.63 8.24 -9.88
N GLY A 17 39.10 7.11 -10.40
CA GLY A 17 39.19 5.84 -9.68
C GLY A 17 39.98 5.93 -8.37
N ARG A 18 41.12 6.63 -8.35
CA ARG A 18 41.90 6.85 -7.11
C ARG A 18 41.16 7.72 -6.09
N SER A 19 40.36 8.67 -6.56
CA SER A 19 39.65 9.61 -5.67
C SER A 19 38.33 9.05 -5.11
N THR A 20 37.57 8.29 -5.90
CA THR A 20 36.21 7.84 -5.55
C THR A 20 36.01 6.33 -5.62
N GLY A 21 37.02 5.56 -6.02
CA GLY A 21 36.91 4.10 -6.18
C GLY A 21 36.68 3.34 -4.88
N TRP A 22 37.08 3.90 -3.74
CA TRP A 22 36.84 3.30 -2.42
C TRP A 22 35.34 3.12 -2.13
N VAL A 23 34.47 4.00 -2.65
CA VAL A 23 33.01 3.88 -2.48
C VAL A 23 32.48 2.62 -3.18
N SER A 24 33.02 2.32 -4.36
CA SER A 24 32.69 1.11 -5.12
C SER A 24 33.14 -0.16 -4.40
N LEU A 25 34.32 -0.12 -3.75
CA LEU A 25 34.80 -1.23 -2.92
C LEU A 25 33.90 -1.45 -1.70
N VAL A 26 33.55 -0.38 -0.97
CA VAL A 26 32.61 -0.47 0.17
C VAL A 26 31.26 -1.03 -0.30
N TYR A 27 30.76 -0.57 -1.44
CA TYR A 27 29.51 -1.08 -2.01
C TYR A 27 29.60 -2.58 -2.33
N PHE A 28 30.68 -3.02 -2.99
CA PHE A 28 30.91 -4.43 -3.28
C PHE A 28 30.98 -5.29 -2.01
N PHE A 29 31.79 -4.91 -1.03
CA PHE A 29 31.93 -5.70 0.20
C PHE A 29 30.62 -5.76 0.98
N THR A 30 29.88 -4.65 1.06
CA THR A 30 28.59 -4.65 1.76
C THR A 30 27.59 -5.58 1.05
N LEU A 31 27.48 -5.52 -0.29
CA LEU A 31 26.64 -6.45 -1.04
C LEU A 31 27.08 -7.91 -0.88
N PHE A 32 28.39 -8.16 -0.84
CA PHE A 32 28.95 -9.50 -0.65
C PHE A 32 28.53 -10.11 0.69
N PHE A 33 28.61 -9.33 1.77
CA PHE A 33 28.24 -9.79 3.12
C PHE A 33 26.74 -10.05 3.27
N ILE A 34 25.89 -9.22 2.68
CA ILE A 34 24.43 -9.31 2.90
C ILE A 34 23.73 -10.30 1.94
N ILE A 35 24.36 -10.67 0.82
CA ILE A 35 23.78 -11.64 -0.13
C ILE A 35 24.63 -12.93 -0.21
N PRO A 36 25.73 -13.05 -1.00
CA PRO A 36 26.50 -14.29 -1.10
C PRO A 36 26.90 -14.92 0.24
N PHE A 37 27.48 -14.12 1.15
CA PHE A 37 27.98 -14.64 2.42
C PHE A 37 26.83 -15.12 3.31
N LYS A 38 25.72 -14.37 3.35
CA LYS A 38 24.52 -14.77 4.10
C LYS A 38 23.92 -16.07 3.57
N ILE A 39 23.86 -16.24 2.25
CA ILE A 39 23.42 -17.50 1.64
C ILE A 39 24.31 -18.66 2.11
N LEU A 40 25.64 -18.49 2.12
CA LEU A 40 26.54 -19.53 2.64
C LEU A 40 26.26 -19.86 4.11
N MET A 41 25.99 -18.87 4.96
CA MET A 41 25.63 -19.11 6.36
C MET A 41 24.31 -19.88 6.51
N ILE A 42 23.33 -19.62 5.65
CA ILE A 42 22.02 -20.31 5.67
C ILE A 42 22.20 -21.79 5.31
N LEU A 43 23.10 -22.13 4.39
CA LEU A 43 23.33 -23.52 3.98
C LEU A 43 23.86 -24.41 5.10
N ASP A 44 24.46 -23.83 6.15
CA ASP A 44 24.97 -24.58 7.30
C ASP A 44 23.87 -24.95 8.32
N SER A 45 22.66 -24.39 8.20
CA SER A 45 21.57 -24.51 9.19
C SER A 45 20.27 -25.03 8.58
N LYS A 46 19.78 -26.19 9.05
CA LYS A 46 18.54 -26.81 8.55
C LYS A 46 17.28 -25.99 8.84
N GLU A 47 17.24 -25.31 9.99
CA GLU A 47 16.11 -24.45 10.37
C GLU A 47 16.04 -23.20 9.47
N ASP A 48 17.20 -22.61 9.15
CA ASP A 48 17.27 -21.46 8.26
C ASP A 48 16.88 -21.82 6.82
N ILE A 49 17.27 -22.99 6.33
CA ILE A 49 16.85 -23.48 5.00
C ILE A 49 15.32 -23.52 4.90
N GLN A 50 14.61 -24.03 5.91
CA GLN A 50 13.14 -24.09 5.88
C GLN A 50 12.49 -22.70 5.91
N PHE A 51 13.04 -21.78 6.71
CA PHE A 51 12.56 -20.40 6.75
C PHE A 51 12.77 -19.68 5.41
N TYR A 52 13.95 -19.82 4.80
CA TYR A 52 14.31 -19.13 3.56
C TYR A 52 13.78 -19.81 2.28
N GLN A 53 13.38 -21.08 2.31
CA GLN A 53 12.70 -21.74 1.19
C GLN A 53 11.36 -21.08 0.82
N THR A 54 10.73 -20.39 1.77
CA THR A 54 9.49 -19.62 1.52
C THR A 54 9.76 -18.26 0.85
N LYS A 55 11.02 -17.80 0.84
CA LYS A 55 11.44 -16.54 0.24
C LYS A 55 11.77 -16.76 -1.22
N THR A 56 11.08 -16.05 -2.11
CA THR A 56 11.19 -16.27 -3.56
C THR A 56 12.14 -15.30 -4.24
N SER A 57 12.56 -14.22 -3.56
CA SER A 57 13.38 -13.15 -4.16
C SER A 57 14.69 -12.87 -3.44
N LEU A 58 15.75 -12.62 -4.22
CA LEU A 58 17.05 -12.15 -3.72
C LEU A 58 16.98 -10.79 -3.00
N PHE A 59 15.92 -10.00 -3.20
CA PHE A 59 15.72 -8.74 -2.47
C PHE A 59 15.36 -8.95 -1.00
N GLU A 60 14.84 -10.12 -0.62
CA GLU A 60 14.40 -10.39 0.75
C GLU A 60 15.56 -10.68 1.72
N TYR A 61 16.78 -10.81 1.20
CA TYR A 61 18.00 -10.98 2.00
C TYR A 61 18.52 -9.61 2.47
N ASP A 62 18.27 -9.25 3.73
CA ASP A 62 18.66 -7.95 4.30
C ASP A 62 18.16 -6.76 3.44
N PHE A 63 16.89 -6.82 3.07
CA PHE A 63 16.22 -5.88 2.18
C PHE A 63 16.52 -4.41 2.51
N GLN A 64 16.44 -4.03 3.79
CA GLN A 64 16.66 -2.66 4.25
C GLN A 64 18.08 -2.15 3.90
N ILE A 65 19.09 -3.01 4.02
CA ILE A 65 20.47 -2.65 3.69
C ILE A 65 20.63 -2.56 2.17
N GLN A 66 20.09 -3.52 1.41
CA GLN A 66 20.12 -3.47 -0.05
C GLN A 66 19.46 -2.19 -0.60
N MET A 67 18.27 -1.86 -0.11
CA MET A 67 17.54 -0.66 -0.46
C MET A 67 18.34 0.60 -0.11
N GLY A 68 18.92 0.66 1.09
CA GLY A 68 19.78 1.77 1.51
C GLY A 68 20.97 1.98 0.56
N LEU A 69 21.64 0.89 0.15
CA LEU A 69 22.76 0.96 -0.80
C LEU A 69 22.32 1.45 -2.18
N MET A 70 21.20 0.95 -2.71
CA MET A 70 20.64 1.40 -4.00
C MET A 70 20.31 2.89 -4.00
N ILE A 71 19.88 3.44 -2.86
CA ILE A 71 19.48 4.85 -2.74
C ILE A 71 20.69 5.77 -2.48
N VAL A 72 21.63 5.35 -1.64
CA VAL A 72 22.71 6.22 -1.14
C VAL A 72 23.93 6.20 -2.05
N ILE A 73 24.40 5.02 -2.47
CA ILE A 73 25.66 4.88 -3.21
C ILE A 73 25.65 5.65 -4.54
N PRO A 74 24.61 5.57 -5.39
CA PRO A 74 24.58 6.28 -6.67
C PRO A 74 24.61 7.80 -6.51
N VAL A 75 23.88 8.33 -5.52
CA VAL A 75 23.82 9.77 -5.25
C VAL A 75 25.17 10.25 -4.69
N LEU A 76 25.75 9.50 -3.75
CA LEU A 76 27.06 9.81 -3.17
C LEU A 76 28.16 9.83 -4.25
N LEU A 77 28.21 8.82 -5.12
CA LEU A 77 29.17 8.76 -6.22
C LEU A 77 29.01 9.95 -7.17
N ALA A 78 27.79 10.29 -7.58
CA ALA A 78 27.56 11.46 -8.42
C ALA A 78 28.06 12.76 -7.77
N VAL A 79 27.82 12.94 -6.47
CA VAL A 79 28.25 14.14 -5.73
C VAL A 79 29.77 14.22 -5.61
N LEU A 80 30.44 13.11 -5.33
CA LEU A 80 31.89 13.06 -5.19
C LEU A 80 32.60 13.27 -6.55
N ILE A 81 32.14 12.58 -7.59
CA ILE A 81 32.72 12.64 -8.94
C ILE A 81 32.54 14.03 -9.54
N PHE A 82 31.35 14.63 -9.41
CA PHE A 82 31.07 15.97 -9.95
C PHE A 82 31.35 17.11 -8.98
N ARG A 83 32.00 16.84 -7.82
CA ARG A 83 32.36 17.87 -6.84
C ARG A 83 33.17 19.02 -7.44
N PHE A 84 33.95 18.76 -8.50
CA PHE A 84 34.73 19.79 -9.18
C PHE A 84 33.84 20.94 -9.71
N LEU A 85 32.56 20.70 -10.04
CA LEU A 85 31.62 21.73 -10.46
C LEU A 85 31.22 22.71 -9.35
N HIS A 86 31.41 22.32 -8.10
CA HIS A 86 30.97 23.07 -6.93
C HIS A 86 32.09 23.85 -6.26
N VAL A 87 33.35 23.51 -6.58
CA VAL A 87 34.55 24.16 -6.03
C VAL A 87 35.21 24.96 -7.13
N LYS A 88 35.23 26.30 -7.00
CA LYS A 88 35.72 27.23 -8.03
C LYS A 88 37.10 26.86 -8.58
N GLN A 89 38.06 26.59 -7.69
CA GLN A 89 39.43 26.21 -8.08
C GLN A 89 39.49 24.93 -8.92
N ALA A 90 38.71 23.91 -8.55
CA ALA A 90 38.66 22.64 -9.27
C ALA A 90 37.92 22.79 -10.61
N ASN A 91 36.85 23.58 -10.64
CA ASN A 91 36.13 23.94 -11.85
C ASN A 91 37.05 24.63 -12.86
N ASP A 92 37.80 25.64 -12.42
CA ASP A 92 38.73 26.39 -13.28
C ASP A 92 39.86 25.49 -13.79
N LEU A 93 40.43 24.62 -12.93
CA LEU A 93 41.46 23.64 -13.32
C LEU A 93 40.95 22.67 -14.39
N VAL A 94 39.83 22.00 -14.15
CA VAL A 94 39.27 21.00 -15.09
C VAL A 94 38.91 21.64 -16.43
N HIS A 95 38.41 22.87 -16.42
CA HIS A 95 38.05 23.60 -17.63
C HIS A 95 39.22 24.33 -18.32
N SER A 96 40.39 24.41 -17.69
CA SER A 96 41.64 24.88 -18.32
C SER A 96 42.33 23.81 -19.17
N LEU A 97 41.99 22.53 -18.96
CA LEU A 97 42.54 21.43 -19.74
C LEU A 97 42.17 21.57 -21.23
N PRO A 98 43.05 21.20 -22.17
CA PRO A 98 42.78 21.24 -23.61
C PRO A 98 41.85 20.08 -24.06
N ILE A 99 40.74 19.89 -23.34
CA ILE A 99 39.73 18.84 -23.55
C ILE A 99 38.37 19.52 -23.73
N LYS A 100 37.62 19.11 -24.77
CA LYS A 100 36.27 19.62 -25.00
C LYS A 100 35.33 19.26 -23.84
N ARG A 101 34.39 20.15 -23.52
CA ARG A 101 33.43 19.97 -22.42
C ARG A 101 32.63 18.67 -22.53
N ASP A 102 32.14 18.32 -23.71
CA ASP A 102 31.44 17.06 -23.96
C ASP A 102 32.26 15.84 -23.55
N LYS A 103 33.55 15.82 -23.93
CA LYS A 103 34.46 14.73 -23.53
C LYS A 103 34.65 14.69 -22.02
N ILE A 104 34.85 15.83 -21.35
CA ILE A 104 34.97 15.87 -19.88
C ILE A 104 33.73 15.24 -19.24
N TYR A 105 32.53 15.67 -19.64
CA TYR A 105 31.29 15.11 -19.11
C TYR A 105 31.23 13.59 -19.29
N HIS A 106 31.50 13.08 -20.50
CA HIS A 106 31.44 11.64 -20.76
C HIS A 106 32.44 10.84 -19.92
N HIS A 107 33.66 11.34 -19.71
CA HIS A 107 34.64 10.63 -18.89
C HIS A 107 34.20 10.53 -17.42
N TYR A 108 33.75 11.64 -16.84
CA TYR A 108 33.27 11.65 -15.45
C TYR A 108 31.99 10.83 -15.29
N ALA A 109 31.02 10.99 -16.19
CA ALA A 109 29.75 10.30 -16.12
C ALA A 109 29.91 8.78 -16.29
N LEU A 110 30.69 8.32 -17.28
CA LEU A 110 30.94 6.90 -17.52
C LEU A 110 31.79 6.26 -16.43
N ALA A 111 32.72 7.00 -15.81
CA ALA A 111 33.48 6.50 -14.67
C ALA A 111 32.57 6.18 -13.48
N GLY A 112 31.61 7.05 -13.15
CA GLY A 112 30.66 6.73 -12.08
C GLY A 112 29.70 5.59 -12.43
N ILE A 113 29.26 5.49 -13.68
CA ILE A 113 28.49 4.32 -14.16
C ILE A 113 29.29 3.04 -13.94
N PHE A 114 30.57 3.01 -14.33
CA PHE A 114 31.43 1.85 -14.13
C PHE A 114 31.57 1.49 -12.64
N LEU A 115 31.79 2.47 -11.76
CA LEU A 115 31.92 2.27 -10.32
C LEU A 115 30.64 1.73 -9.64
N ILE A 116 29.46 1.94 -10.25
CA ILE A 116 28.18 1.37 -9.77
C ILE A 116 27.96 -0.02 -10.36
N VAL A 117 28.20 -0.18 -11.66
CA VAL A 117 27.91 -1.42 -12.40
C VAL A 117 28.85 -2.55 -11.98
N ALA A 118 30.14 -2.28 -11.78
CA ALA A 118 31.13 -3.31 -11.51
C ALA A 118 30.84 -4.13 -10.22
N PRO A 119 30.55 -3.51 -9.05
CA PRO A 119 30.14 -4.26 -7.86
C PRO A 119 28.94 -5.19 -8.08
N ILE A 120 27.88 -4.69 -8.73
CA ILE A 120 26.64 -5.46 -8.94
C ILE A 120 26.90 -6.67 -9.85
N LEU A 121 27.66 -6.48 -10.93
CA LEU A 121 28.02 -7.58 -11.83
C LEU A 121 28.94 -8.60 -11.15
N LEU A 122 29.91 -8.16 -10.34
CA LEU A 122 30.77 -9.09 -9.59
C LEU A 122 29.96 -9.94 -8.61
N ILE A 123 28.99 -9.36 -7.90
CA ILE A 123 28.09 -10.11 -7.01
C ILE A 123 27.24 -11.09 -7.83
N SER A 124 26.70 -10.67 -8.96
CA SER A 124 25.93 -11.54 -9.85
C SER A 124 26.75 -12.74 -10.33
N ILE A 125 28.01 -12.51 -10.68
CA ILE A 125 28.96 -13.57 -11.06
C ILE A 125 29.20 -14.53 -9.89
N ILE A 126 29.44 -14.01 -8.68
CA ILE A 126 29.63 -14.84 -7.48
C ILE A 126 28.39 -15.71 -7.22
N LEU A 127 27.17 -15.15 -7.33
CA LEU A 127 25.93 -15.90 -7.16
C LEU A 127 25.75 -16.98 -8.24
N LEU A 128 26.10 -16.70 -9.50
CA LEU A 128 26.08 -17.71 -10.57
C LEU A 128 27.07 -18.84 -10.27
N PHE A 129 28.27 -18.51 -9.77
CA PHE A 129 29.24 -19.50 -9.32
C PHE A 129 28.68 -20.35 -8.17
N MET A 130 28.09 -19.73 -7.15
CA MET A 130 27.47 -20.45 -6.04
C MET A 130 26.35 -21.38 -6.52
N HIS A 131 25.47 -20.89 -7.39
CA HIS A 131 24.37 -21.68 -7.94
C HIS A 131 24.85 -22.85 -8.81
N PHE A 132 26.01 -22.73 -9.47
CA PHE A 132 26.59 -23.83 -10.24
C PHE A 132 27.28 -24.89 -9.37
N PHE A 133 27.89 -24.49 -8.25
CA PHE A 133 28.69 -25.37 -7.40
C PHE A 133 27.96 -25.93 -6.18
N TYR A 134 26.84 -25.32 -5.76
CA TYR A 134 26.02 -25.73 -4.61
C TYR A 134 24.59 -26.04 -5.05
N ASP A 135 23.94 -27.00 -4.38
CA ASP A 135 22.54 -27.38 -4.62
C ASP A 135 21.57 -26.39 -3.94
N ILE A 136 21.48 -25.19 -4.51
CA ILE A 136 20.68 -24.06 -3.98
C ILE A 136 19.47 -23.72 -4.84
N ASP A 137 19.07 -24.63 -5.73
CA ASP A 137 17.87 -24.50 -6.58
C ASP A 137 16.59 -24.28 -5.77
N SER A 138 16.57 -24.76 -4.52
CA SER A 138 15.44 -24.56 -3.60
C SER A 138 15.36 -23.16 -2.99
N LEU A 139 16.41 -22.34 -3.09
CA LEU A 139 16.46 -21.00 -2.50
C LEU A 139 16.21 -19.89 -3.53
N PHE A 140 16.78 -20.00 -4.73
CA PHE A 140 16.56 -19.06 -5.84
C PHE A 140 17.01 -19.66 -7.16
N THR A 141 16.46 -19.15 -8.26
CA THR A 141 16.79 -19.56 -9.62
C THR A 141 17.83 -18.64 -10.26
N VAL A 142 18.47 -19.11 -11.35
CA VAL A 142 19.33 -18.27 -12.21
C VAL A 142 18.60 -17.00 -12.69
N MET A 143 17.31 -17.09 -12.99
CA MET A 143 16.51 -15.94 -13.45
C MET A 143 16.39 -14.87 -12.36
N ASP A 144 16.32 -15.27 -11.09
CA ASP A 144 16.24 -14.34 -9.96
C ASP A 144 17.52 -13.52 -9.82
N ILE A 145 18.68 -14.12 -10.11
CA ILE A 145 19.97 -13.40 -10.15
C ILE A 145 19.94 -12.30 -11.21
N PHE A 146 19.52 -12.62 -12.44
CA PHE A 146 19.44 -11.62 -13.52
C PHE A 146 18.42 -10.53 -13.22
N PHE A 147 17.32 -10.90 -12.59
CA PHE A 147 16.25 -9.99 -12.23
C PHE A 147 16.67 -9.03 -11.10
N TRP A 148 17.34 -9.55 -10.08
CA TRP A 148 17.96 -8.77 -9.02
C TRP A 148 19.00 -7.80 -9.59
N ALA A 149 19.92 -8.31 -10.40
CA ALA A 149 20.99 -7.51 -11.00
C ALA A 149 20.43 -6.40 -11.91
N GLY A 150 19.50 -6.76 -12.80
CA GLY A 150 18.88 -5.82 -13.75
C GLY A 150 18.10 -4.72 -13.05
N THR A 151 17.30 -5.07 -12.04
CA THR A 151 16.51 -4.09 -11.26
C THR A 151 17.42 -3.17 -10.45
N THR A 152 18.39 -3.73 -9.73
CA THR A 152 19.38 -2.96 -8.94
C THR A 152 20.16 -2.00 -9.82
N LEU A 153 20.59 -2.44 -11.01
CA LEU A 153 21.30 -1.62 -11.99
C LEU A 153 20.44 -0.46 -12.49
N ILE A 154 19.21 -0.74 -12.94
CA ILE A 154 18.32 0.28 -13.52
C ILE A 154 18.00 1.37 -12.48
N ILE A 155 17.65 0.99 -11.25
CA ILE A 155 17.35 1.94 -10.17
C ILE A 155 18.60 2.76 -9.85
N SER A 156 19.75 2.10 -9.67
CA SER A 156 21.01 2.77 -9.32
C SER A 156 21.45 3.74 -10.41
N LEU A 157 21.37 3.36 -11.68
CA LEU A 157 21.73 4.22 -12.81
C LEU A 157 20.77 5.40 -12.96
N LEU A 158 19.47 5.20 -12.73
CA LEU A 158 18.49 6.28 -12.74
C LEU A 158 18.79 7.31 -11.64
N LEU A 159 19.05 6.86 -10.41
CA LEU A 159 19.42 7.74 -9.29
C LEU A 159 20.76 8.46 -9.52
N TYR A 160 21.76 7.76 -10.04
CA TYR A 160 23.04 8.36 -10.42
C TYR A 160 22.85 9.45 -11.47
N THR A 161 22.18 9.14 -12.59
CA THR A 161 21.97 10.11 -13.68
C THR A 161 21.07 11.27 -13.27
N ALA A 162 20.07 11.06 -12.41
CA ALA A 162 19.30 12.13 -11.80
C ALA A 162 20.18 13.04 -10.95
N SER A 163 21.06 12.47 -10.11
CA SER A 163 22.00 13.25 -9.30
C SER A 163 23.00 14.03 -10.14
N VAL A 164 23.52 13.42 -11.22
CA VAL A 164 24.41 14.09 -12.18
C VAL A 164 23.67 15.23 -12.89
N PHE A 165 22.40 15.02 -13.28
CA PHE A 165 21.58 16.07 -13.86
C PHE A 165 21.40 17.26 -12.91
N ILE A 166 21.05 17.01 -11.64
CA ILE A 166 20.97 18.04 -10.61
C ILE A 166 22.32 18.74 -10.39
N ALA A 167 23.43 18.00 -10.42
CA ALA A 167 24.78 18.58 -10.30
C ALA A 167 25.05 19.67 -11.35
N MET A 168 24.48 19.55 -12.56
CA MET A 168 24.61 20.57 -13.61
C MET A 168 23.86 21.86 -13.30
N MET A 169 22.82 21.77 -12.48
CA MET A 169 21.92 22.86 -12.11
C MET A 169 22.27 23.49 -10.76
N THR A 170 23.19 22.89 -9.99
CA THR A 170 23.61 23.36 -8.67
C THR A 170 25.08 23.72 -8.62
N GLY A 171 25.45 24.62 -7.71
CA GLY A 171 26.84 25.02 -7.44
C GLY A 171 27.35 24.54 -6.07
N ILE A 172 26.57 23.79 -5.29
CA ILE A 172 26.89 23.37 -3.91
C ILE A 172 26.56 21.88 -3.75
N SER A 173 27.51 21.07 -3.25
CA SER A 173 27.33 19.61 -3.08
C SER A 173 26.19 19.23 -2.14
N ALA A 174 26.03 19.94 -1.02
CA ALA A 174 24.91 19.69 -0.10
C ALA A 174 23.56 19.93 -0.77
N VAL A 175 23.45 21.00 -1.58
CA VAL A 175 22.24 21.32 -2.35
C VAL A 175 21.97 20.27 -3.43
N GLN A 176 23.02 19.74 -4.08
CA GLN A 176 22.88 18.62 -5.02
C GLN A 176 22.23 17.41 -4.33
N ILE A 177 22.72 16.99 -3.17
CA ILE A 177 22.16 15.83 -2.45
C ILE A 177 20.67 16.04 -2.18
N VAL A 178 20.32 17.17 -1.55
CA VAL A 178 18.94 17.47 -1.16
C VAL A 178 18.02 17.59 -2.39
N LEU A 179 18.44 18.31 -3.43
CA LEU A 179 17.63 18.48 -4.63
C LEU A 179 17.50 17.20 -5.44
N THR A 180 18.46 16.28 -5.40
CA THR A 180 18.34 14.96 -6.03
C THR A 180 17.20 14.17 -5.40
N TYR A 181 17.16 14.06 -4.08
CA TYR A 181 16.08 13.33 -3.41
C TYR A 181 14.73 14.01 -3.60
N ILE A 182 14.68 15.35 -3.51
CA ILE A 182 13.45 16.10 -3.84
C ILE A 182 13.02 15.80 -5.27
N PHE A 183 13.91 15.90 -6.26
CA PHE A 183 13.59 15.68 -7.67
C PHE A 183 13.05 14.27 -7.93
N VAL A 184 13.68 13.26 -7.36
CA VAL A 184 13.31 11.85 -7.55
C VAL A 184 12.00 11.49 -6.84
N LEU A 185 11.76 12.02 -5.64
CA LEU A 185 10.52 11.80 -4.88
C LEU A 185 9.38 12.72 -5.30
N PHE A 186 9.68 13.80 -6.04
CA PHE A 186 8.70 14.81 -6.42
C PHE A 186 7.45 14.22 -7.09
N PRO A 187 7.53 13.29 -8.08
CA PRO A 187 6.33 12.72 -8.69
C PRO A 187 5.41 12.04 -7.68
N THR A 188 5.97 11.20 -6.79
CA THR A 188 5.21 10.50 -5.75
C THR A 188 4.64 11.50 -4.75
N GLY A 189 5.46 12.37 -4.16
CA GLY A 189 5.02 13.33 -3.16
C GLY A 189 3.98 14.31 -3.69
N PHE A 190 4.14 14.77 -4.94
CA PHE A 190 3.18 15.65 -5.59
C PHE A 190 1.83 14.96 -5.84
N ILE A 191 1.83 13.73 -6.36
CA ILE A 191 0.59 12.98 -6.61
C ILE A 191 -0.13 12.64 -5.31
N LEU A 192 0.62 12.27 -4.26
CA LEU A 192 0.09 12.08 -2.91
C LEU A 192 -0.64 13.32 -2.41
N LEU A 193 0.05 14.46 -2.41
CA LEU A 193 -0.52 15.72 -1.96
C LEU A 193 -1.71 16.12 -2.82
N LEU A 194 -1.63 15.97 -4.15
CA LEU A 194 -2.70 16.32 -5.07
C LEU A 194 -3.95 15.47 -4.83
N PHE A 195 -3.83 14.14 -4.80
CA PHE A 195 -4.98 13.25 -4.66
C PHE A 195 -5.62 13.32 -3.29
N THR A 196 -4.83 13.51 -2.24
CA THR A 196 -5.36 13.75 -0.88
C THR A 196 -6.15 15.05 -0.84
N ASN A 197 -5.61 16.14 -1.41
CA ASN A 197 -6.36 17.40 -1.48
C ASN A 197 -7.60 17.32 -2.38
N LEU A 198 -7.56 16.55 -3.46
CA LEU A 198 -8.75 16.30 -4.28
C LEU A 198 -9.80 15.49 -3.52
N ASN A 199 -9.42 14.57 -2.64
CA ASN A 199 -10.37 13.85 -1.76
C ASN A 199 -11.01 14.80 -0.73
N ILE A 200 -10.24 15.72 -0.15
CA ILE A 200 -10.77 16.74 0.76
C ILE A 200 -11.73 17.70 0.02
N LEU A 201 -11.35 18.16 -1.17
CA LEU A 201 -12.07 19.20 -1.90
C LEU A 201 -13.24 18.68 -2.76
N LEU A 202 -13.18 17.44 -3.24
CA LEU A 202 -14.17 16.84 -4.12
C LEU A 202 -14.77 15.60 -3.47
N TYR A 203 -16.03 15.72 -3.05
CA TYR A 203 -16.75 14.60 -2.48
C TYR A 203 -16.87 13.45 -3.49
N GLY A 204 -16.52 12.23 -3.05
CA GLY A 204 -16.52 11.04 -3.90
C GLY A 204 -15.21 10.78 -4.67
N PHE A 205 -14.16 11.60 -4.51
CA PHE A 205 -12.91 11.41 -5.23
C PHE A 205 -12.11 10.20 -4.69
N PRO A 206 -11.79 9.21 -5.54
CA PRO A 206 -11.23 7.94 -5.10
C PRO A 206 -9.69 7.98 -4.97
N SER A 207 -9.21 8.72 -3.98
CA SER A 207 -7.77 8.90 -3.75
C SER A 207 -7.07 7.60 -3.41
N SER A 208 -7.68 6.76 -2.56
CA SER A 208 -7.10 5.47 -2.12
C SER A 208 -6.90 4.54 -3.31
N TYR A 209 -7.86 4.49 -4.23
CA TYR A 209 -7.75 3.72 -5.47
C TYR A 209 -6.58 4.19 -6.34
N TYR A 210 -6.46 5.48 -6.61
CA TYR A 210 -5.43 5.99 -7.52
C TYR A 210 -4.03 5.95 -6.90
N LEU A 211 -3.91 6.24 -5.61
CA LEU A 211 -2.65 6.10 -4.88
C LEU A 211 -2.21 4.65 -4.91
N ARG A 212 -3.02 3.70 -4.44
CA ARG A 212 -2.64 2.28 -4.45
C ARG A 212 -2.24 1.77 -5.84
N LYS A 213 -2.88 2.25 -6.91
CA LYS A 213 -2.57 1.84 -8.29
C LYS A 213 -1.20 2.28 -8.79
N GLN A 214 -0.77 3.49 -8.44
CA GLN A 214 0.35 4.15 -9.12
C GLN A 214 1.51 4.50 -8.18
N PHE A 215 1.25 4.61 -6.88
CA PHE A 215 2.17 5.18 -5.90
C PHE A 215 3.56 4.54 -5.92
N GLY A 216 3.63 3.21 -5.85
CA GLY A 216 4.88 2.47 -5.88
C GLY A 216 5.74 2.70 -7.13
N ASN A 217 5.12 2.95 -8.28
CA ASN A 217 5.82 3.01 -9.58
C ASN A 217 6.29 4.43 -9.96
N LEU A 218 5.86 5.47 -9.25
CA LEU A 218 6.09 6.86 -9.65
C LEU A 218 7.52 7.35 -9.40
N SER A 219 8.24 6.73 -8.47
CA SER A 219 9.62 7.07 -8.14
C SER A 219 10.46 5.80 -8.01
N PRO A 220 11.73 5.81 -8.47
CA PRO A 220 12.63 4.69 -8.23
C PRO A 220 12.86 4.40 -6.74
N ILE A 221 12.66 5.38 -5.84
CA ILE A 221 12.79 5.17 -4.39
C ILE A 221 11.56 4.43 -3.83
N THR A 222 10.35 4.87 -4.17
CA THR A 222 9.13 4.16 -3.74
C THR A 222 9.05 2.77 -4.36
N PHE A 223 9.54 2.63 -5.59
CA PHE A 223 9.61 1.35 -6.26
C PHE A 223 10.60 0.42 -5.55
N ALA A 224 11.78 0.91 -5.18
CA ALA A 224 12.76 0.15 -4.42
C ALA A 224 12.21 -0.31 -3.06
N ALA A 225 11.39 0.53 -2.40
CA ALA A 225 10.76 0.21 -1.11
C ALA A 225 9.70 -0.91 -1.20
N GLU A 226 9.18 -1.20 -2.39
CA GLU A 226 8.20 -2.26 -2.61
C GLU A 226 8.83 -3.55 -3.17
N LEU A 227 10.15 -3.62 -3.36
CA LEU A 227 10.78 -4.84 -3.92
C LEU A 227 10.75 -6.03 -2.96
N GLU A 228 10.53 -5.79 -1.66
CA GLU A 228 10.25 -6.84 -0.68
C GLU A 228 8.83 -7.37 -0.89
N GLY A 229 8.71 -8.57 -1.46
CA GLY A 229 7.42 -9.21 -1.73
C GLY A 229 6.75 -8.83 -3.05
N ARG A 230 7.42 -8.09 -3.95
CA ARG A 230 6.87 -7.73 -5.27
C ARG A 230 7.79 -8.16 -6.40
N ILE A 231 7.20 -8.75 -7.43
CA ILE A 231 7.90 -9.02 -8.71
C ILE A 231 7.82 -7.76 -9.59
N PRO A 232 8.93 -7.01 -9.80
CA PRO A 232 8.92 -5.85 -10.67
C PRO A 232 8.51 -6.15 -12.12
N SER A 233 7.63 -5.31 -12.66
CA SER A 233 7.16 -5.40 -14.04
C SER A 233 8.23 -4.94 -15.03
N TRP A 234 8.58 -5.74 -16.04
CA TRP A 234 9.51 -5.33 -17.09
C TRP A 234 9.15 -3.99 -17.76
N LYS A 235 7.86 -3.62 -17.81
CA LYS A 235 7.40 -2.34 -18.34
C LYS A 235 7.96 -1.15 -17.56
N ILE A 236 7.96 -1.21 -16.22
CA ILE A 236 8.46 -0.09 -15.40
C ILE A 236 9.98 0.02 -15.51
N LEU A 237 10.68 -1.11 -15.57
CA LEU A 237 12.12 -1.16 -15.78
C LEU A 237 12.54 -0.52 -17.11
N ILE A 238 11.79 -0.78 -18.20
CA ILE A 238 12.02 -0.13 -19.50
C ILE A 238 11.81 1.39 -19.39
N VAL A 239 10.76 1.85 -18.72
CA VAL A 239 10.50 3.29 -18.51
C VAL A 239 11.64 3.94 -17.73
N TYR A 240 12.13 3.30 -16.66
CA TYR A 240 13.28 3.79 -15.89
C TYR A 240 14.58 3.78 -16.70
N GLY A 241 14.79 2.78 -17.55
CA GLY A 241 15.90 2.75 -18.50
C GLY A 241 15.86 3.92 -19.49
N ILE A 242 14.69 4.22 -20.07
CA ILE A 242 14.49 5.37 -20.97
C ILE A 242 14.76 6.68 -20.21
N LEU A 243 14.21 6.84 -19.00
CA LEU A 243 14.44 8.02 -18.17
C LEU A 243 15.93 8.23 -17.85
N THR A 244 16.67 7.16 -17.59
CA THR A 244 18.12 7.20 -17.35
C THR A 244 18.86 7.79 -18.57
N VAL A 245 18.53 7.32 -19.77
CA VAL A 245 19.13 7.82 -21.03
C VAL A 245 18.76 9.28 -21.28
N VAL A 246 17.49 9.64 -21.07
CA VAL A 246 17.00 11.02 -21.21
C VAL A 246 17.72 11.97 -20.24
N LEU A 247 17.82 11.60 -18.95
CA LEU A 247 18.51 12.40 -17.94
C LEU A 247 20.00 12.55 -18.24
N TYR A 248 20.66 11.50 -18.72
CA TYR A 248 22.05 11.58 -19.16
C TYR A 248 22.23 12.59 -20.31
N GLY A 249 21.33 12.58 -21.30
CA GLY A 249 21.35 13.52 -22.41
C GLY A 249 21.06 14.97 -21.98
N LEU A 250 20.08 15.17 -21.10
CA LEU A 250 19.76 16.47 -20.52
C LEU A 250 20.91 17.02 -19.69
N ALA A 251 21.56 16.19 -18.86
CA ALA A 251 22.72 16.58 -18.09
C ALA A 251 23.87 17.04 -18.99
N LEU A 252 24.16 16.34 -20.08
CA LEU A 252 25.14 16.78 -21.08
C LEU A 252 24.77 18.14 -21.69
N PHE A 253 23.50 18.34 -22.03
CA PHE A 253 23.01 19.60 -22.60
C PHE A 253 23.19 20.78 -21.62
N PHE A 254 22.80 20.61 -20.35
CA PHE A 254 22.96 21.65 -19.33
C PHE A 254 24.43 21.89 -18.98
N TYR A 255 25.26 20.85 -18.93
CA TYR A 255 26.70 21.00 -18.73
C TYR A 255 27.35 21.87 -19.82
N LYS A 256 26.97 21.66 -21.09
CA LYS A 256 27.48 22.48 -22.20
C LYS A 256 27.11 23.96 -22.06
N LYS A 257 25.89 24.26 -21.59
CA LYS A 257 25.37 25.63 -21.43
C LYS A 257 25.78 26.30 -20.12
N ARG A 258 26.32 25.55 -19.16
CA ARG A 258 26.69 26.07 -17.85
C ARG A 258 27.80 27.12 -17.95
N ARG A 259 27.58 28.27 -17.30
CA ARG A 259 28.59 29.30 -17.14
C ARG A 259 29.46 28.97 -15.94
N LEU A 260 30.78 29.12 -16.08
CA LEU A 260 31.74 28.78 -15.02
C LEU A 260 31.58 29.65 -13.77
N GLU A 261 31.11 30.90 -13.96
CA GLU A 261 30.82 31.87 -12.90
C GLU A 261 29.71 31.46 -11.92
N THR A 262 28.90 30.45 -12.27
CA THR A 262 27.79 29.96 -11.42
C THR A 262 28.24 28.95 -10.36
N ALA A 263 29.54 28.65 -10.27
CA ALA A 263 30.08 27.86 -9.16
C ALA A 263 29.70 28.51 -7.82
N SER A 264 29.28 27.69 -6.85
CA SER A 264 28.76 28.13 -5.56
C SER A 264 27.38 28.79 -5.54
N GLU A 265 26.65 28.95 -6.66
CA GLU A 265 25.22 29.33 -6.62
C GLU A 265 24.33 28.14 -6.20
N ALA A 266 23.22 28.39 -5.49
CA ALA A 266 22.30 27.31 -5.11
C ALA A 266 21.57 26.71 -6.33
N ILE A 267 21.10 27.57 -7.24
CA ILE A 267 20.50 27.20 -8.53
C ILE A 267 21.15 28.04 -9.63
N SER A 268 21.87 27.38 -10.54
CA SER A 268 22.64 28.00 -11.63
C SER A 268 21.78 28.49 -12.80
N VAL A 269 20.52 28.03 -12.90
CA VAL A 269 19.59 28.37 -13.98
C VAL A 269 18.55 29.40 -13.53
N ALA A 270 18.63 30.63 -14.04
CA ALA A 270 17.76 31.74 -13.61
C ALA A 270 16.26 31.46 -13.74
N LYS A 271 15.80 30.85 -14.85
CA LYS A 271 14.38 30.51 -15.06
C LYS A 271 13.87 29.46 -14.06
N LEU A 272 14.74 28.56 -13.61
CA LEU A 272 14.37 27.52 -12.65
C LEU A 272 14.11 28.10 -11.26
N ARG A 273 14.71 29.26 -10.93
CA ARG A 273 14.48 29.94 -9.64
C ARG A 273 13.01 30.26 -9.43
N SER A 274 12.31 30.78 -10.46
CA SER A 274 10.87 31.07 -10.37
C SER A 274 10.02 29.80 -10.27
N ILE A 275 10.36 28.77 -11.05
CA ILE A 275 9.64 27.48 -11.03
C ILE A 275 9.78 26.83 -9.66
N PHE A 276 11.00 26.79 -9.11
CA PHE A 276 11.28 26.27 -7.77
C PHE A 276 10.48 27.02 -6.71
N LYS A 277 10.45 28.36 -6.77
CA LYS A 277 9.71 29.17 -5.80
C LYS A 277 8.21 28.87 -5.79
N TYR A 278 7.55 28.99 -6.93
CA TYR A 278 6.10 28.80 -6.98
C TYR A 278 5.71 27.32 -6.86
N GLY A 279 6.56 26.41 -7.35
CA GLY A 279 6.39 24.96 -7.14
C GLY A 279 6.46 24.58 -5.66
N ALA A 280 7.47 25.07 -4.93
CA ALA A 280 7.57 24.87 -3.49
C ALA A 280 6.38 25.51 -2.75
N SER A 281 6.00 26.75 -3.11
CA SER A 281 4.82 27.42 -2.54
C SER A 281 3.57 26.59 -2.70
N PHE A 282 3.34 26.03 -3.89
CA PHE A 282 2.20 25.16 -4.18
C PHE A 282 2.25 23.83 -3.41
N CYS A 283 3.42 23.18 -3.32
CA CYS A 283 3.56 21.95 -2.56
C CYS A 283 3.33 22.16 -1.06
N PHE A 284 3.90 23.20 -0.47
CA PHE A 284 3.69 23.53 0.94
C PHE A 284 2.27 24.02 1.22
N MET A 285 1.62 24.69 0.26
CA MET A 285 0.20 24.98 0.34
C MET A 285 -0.60 23.68 0.49
N LEU A 286 -0.47 22.75 -0.46
CA LEU A 286 -1.16 21.46 -0.43
C LEU A 286 -0.87 20.68 0.86
N PHE A 287 0.39 20.66 1.30
CA PHE A 287 0.80 20.01 2.54
C PHE A 287 0.16 20.67 3.77
N GLY A 288 0.20 22.00 3.86
CA GLY A 288 -0.41 22.75 4.96
C GLY A 288 -1.92 22.52 5.04
N GLY A 289 -2.62 22.48 3.90
CA GLY A 289 -4.04 22.14 3.86
C GLY A 289 -4.34 20.77 4.44
N VAL A 290 -3.61 19.74 4.01
CA VAL A 290 -3.76 18.36 4.52
C VAL A 290 -3.45 18.29 6.02
N TYR A 291 -2.34 18.88 6.45
CA TYR A 291 -1.91 18.85 7.86
C TYR A 291 -2.95 19.48 8.79
N PHE A 292 -3.42 20.68 8.48
CA PHE A 292 -4.45 21.34 9.30
C PHE A 292 -5.83 20.68 9.15
N HIS A 293 -6.15 20.06 8.01
CA HIS A 293 -7.37 19.27 7.86
C HIS A 293 -7.38 18.08 8.83
N MET A 294 -6.28 17.33 8.91
CA MET A 294 -6.17 16.17 9.82
C MET A 294 -6.24 16.58 11.28
N ILE A 295 -5.48 17.60 11.70
CA ILE A 295 -5.44 18.02 13.12
C ILE A 295 -6.75 18.66 13.59
N SER A 296 -7.49 19.27 12.67
CA SER A 296 -8.76 19.93 13.01
C SER A 296 -9.98 19.02 12.93
N TYR A 297 -9.78 17.70 12.80
CA TYR A 297 -10.85 16.72 12.60
C TYR A 297 -11.76 17.12 11.42
N GLU A 298 -11.13 17.32 10.26
CA GLU A 298 -11.75 17.60 8.96
C GLU A 298 -12.44 18.96 8.79
N ASN A 299 -12.10 19.95 9.63
CA ASN A 299 -12.68 21.29 9.52
C ASN A 299 -12.13 22.06 8.30
N ILE A 300 -13.02 22.40 7.37
CA ILE A 300 -12.66 23.11 6.13
C ILE A 300 -12.07 24.51 6.36
N GLY A 301 -12.46 25.21 7.43
CA GLY A 301 -11.91 26.52 7.77
C GLY A 301 -10.43 26.45 8.13
N TRP A 302 -10.05 25.42 8.92
CA TRP A 302 -8.66 25.13 9.24
C TRP A 302 -7.87 24.64 8.03
N THR A 303 -8.50 23.87 7.13
CA THR A 303 -7.88 23.51 5.83
C THR A 303 -7.52 24.75 5.01
N VAL A 304 -8.44 25.72 4.88
CA VAL A 304 -8.20 26.97 4.15
C VAL A 304 -7.11 27.81 4.82
N PHE A 305 -7.11 27.89 6.15
CA PHE A 305 -6.03 28.51 6.91
C PHE A 305 -4.68 27.83 6.63
N GLY A 306 -4.66 26.49 6.64
CA GLY A 306 -3.49 25.68 6.34
C GLY A 306 -2.94 25.91 4.93
N TYR A 307 -3.80 26.07 3.92
CA TYR A 307 -3.39 26.48 2.57
C TYR A 307 -2.67 27.83 2.59
N GLY A 308 -3.23 28.83 3.27
CA GLY A 308 -2.62 30.16 3.35
C GLY A 308 -1.26 30.16 4.03
N VAL A 309 -1.16 29.54 5.21
CA VAL A 309 0.08 29.44 5.98
C VAL A 309 1.12 28.61 5.25
N GLY A 310 0.72 27.46 4.68
CA GLY A 310 1.58 26.61 3.88
C GLY A 310 2.14 27.31 2.65
N ALA A 311 1.30 28.03 1.90
CA ALA A 311 1.72 28.82 0.74
C ALA A 311 2.74 29.90 1.13
N ALA A 312 2.48 30.65 2.21
CA ALA A 312 3.39 31.67 2.72
C ALA A 312 4.74 31.06 3.14
N PHE A 313 4.70 29.96 3.90
CA PHE A 313 5.89 29.25 4.34
C PHE A 313 6.71 28.76 3.14
N GLY A 314 6.11 28.07 2.18
CA GLY A 314 6.80 27.58 0.99
C GLY A 314 7.39 28.70 0.14
N TYR A 315 6.68 29.83 0.02
CA TYR A 315 7.17 31.00 -0.71
C TYR A 315 8.41 31.60 -0.08
N PHE A 316 8.37 31.86 1.24
CA PHE A 316 9.49 32.46 1.95
C PHE A 316 10.64 31.48 2.08
N ALA A 317 10.40 30.20 2.39
CA ALA A 317 11.45 29.18 2.46
C ALA A 317 12.18 29.05 1.11
N ALA A 318 11.46 29.03 0.00
CA ALA A 318 12.09 28.98 -1.32
C ALA A 318 12.87 30.27 -1.63
N GLU A 319 12.35 31.44 -1.29
CA GLU A 319 13.07 32.71 -1.47
C GLU A 319 14.33 32.78 -0.58
N MET A 320 14.30 32.22 0.65
CA MET A 320 15.47 32.10 1.53
C MET A 320 16.56 31.22 0.92
N VAL A 321 16.19 30.07 0.35
CA VAL A 321 17.13 29.16 -0.35
C VAL A 321 17.72 29.85 -1.59
N LEU A 322 16.90 30.57 -2.35
CA LEU A 322 17.33 31.25 -3.58
C LEU A 322 18.26 32.43 -3.31
N GLN A 323 17.98 33.24 -2.29
CA GLN A 323 18.79 34.41 -1.94
C GLN A 323 19.88 34.12 -0.90
N LYS A 324 19.86 32.94 -0.28
CA LYS A 324 20.75 32.55 0.84
C LYS A 324 20.71 33.53 2.01
N THR A 325 19.55 34.14 2.26
CA THR A 325 19.33 35.10 3.35
C THR A 325 17.94 34.92 3.93
N TRP A 326 17.80 35.20 5.22
CA TRP A 326 16.53 35.15 5.95
C TRP A 326 15.67 36.41 5.73
N ARG A 327 16.26 37.50 5.20
CA ARG A 327 15.60 38.81 5.04
C ARG A 327 14.79 38.91 3.74
N VAL A 328 13.83 38.00 3.53
CA VAL A 328 13.04 37.90 2.28
C VAL A 328 11.59 38.35 2.41
N PHE A 329 11.16 38.73 3.61
CA PHE A 329 9.76 39.03 3.95
C PHE A 329 9.17 40.29 3.29
N THR A 330 9.97 41.09 2.58
CA THR A 330 9.50 42.31 1.91
C THR A 330 8.88 42.07 0.54
N LYS A 331 9.00 40.86 -0.04
CA LYS A 331 8.55 40.53 -1.41
C LYS A 331 7.16 39.89 -1.48
N ILE A 332 6.17 40.46 -0.79
CA ILE A 332 4.82 39.88 -0.62
C ILE A 332 3.98 39.92 -1.92
N LYS A 333 4.27 40.83 -2.85
CA LYS A 333 3.48 40.99 -4.10
C LYS A 333 3.36 39.69 -4.90
N GLY A 334 4.43 38.90 -4.98
CA GLY A 334 4.41 37.63 -5.70
C GLY A 334 3.56 36.55 -5.02
N LEU A 335 3.49 36.56 -3.70
CA LEU A 335 2.63 35.67 -2.91
C LEU A 335 1.15 36.03 -3.11
N ALA A 336 0.81 37.33 -3.09
CA ALA A 336 -0.56 37.78 -3.28
C ALA A 336 -1.13 37.39 -4.67
N ILE A 337 -0.34 37.55 -5.74
CA ILE A 337 -0.73 37.14 -7.09
C ILE A 337 -0.93 35.61 -7.16
N PHE A 338 -0.01 34.85 -6.55
CA PHE A 338 -0.11 33.39 -6.49
C PHE A 338 -1.40 32.94 -5.78
N LEU A 339 -1.69 33.49 -4.59
CA LEU A 339 -2.90 33.18 -3.85
C LEU A 339 -4.17 33.55 -4.63
N GLY A 340 -4.18 34.70 -5.32
CA GLY A 340 -5.30 35.11 -6.17
C GLY A 340 -5.59 34.11 -7.29
N ILE A 341 -4.56 33.58 -7.95
CA ILE A 341 -4.71 32.54 -8.99
C ILE A 341 -5.27 31.25 -8.39
N ILE A 342 -4.78 30.81 -7.23
CA ILE A 342 -5.26 29.60 -6.57
C ILE A 342 -6.73 29.74 -6.19
N VAL A 343 -7.13 30.85 -5.56
CA VAL A 343 -8.52 31.10 -5.19
C VAL A 343 -9.43 31.07 -6.43
N PHE A 344 -8.99 31.68 -7.54
CA PHE A 344 -9.73 31.62 -8.80
C PHE A 344 -9.90 30.18 -9.33
N LEU A 345 -8.85 29.35 -9.27
CA LEU A 345 -8.90 27.95 -9.69
C LEU A 345 -9.83 27.10 -8.81
N VAL A 346 -9.82 27.32 -7.50
CA VAL A 346 -10.69 26.61 -6.55
C VAL A 346 -12.16 27.01 -6.72
N ILE A 347 -12.45 28.30 -6.86
CA ILE A 347 -13.82 28.77 -7.13
C ILE A 347 -14.30 28.21 -8.48
N GLY A 348 -13.45 28.25 -9.51
CA GLY A 348 -13.75 27.70 -10.83
C GLY A 348 -14.04 26.19 -10.81
N SER A 349 -13.35 25.42 -9.97
CA SER A 349 -13.59 23.98 -9.85
C SER A 349 -14.86 23.65 -9.07
N GLN A 350 -15.14 24.39 -7.99
CA GLN A 350 -16.36 24.20 -7.18
C GLN A 350 -17.64 24.63 -7.92
N ALA A 351 -17.57 25.73 -8.66
CA ALA A 351 -18.71 26.24 -9.43
C ALA A 351 -19.23 25.24 -10.47
N LEU A 352 -18.38 24.30 -10.92
CA LEU A 352 -18.77 23.33 -11.94
C LEU A 352 -19.58 22.16 -11.40
N GLY A 353 -19.50 21.80 -10.11
CA GLY A 353 -20.36 20.85 -9.36
C GLY A 353 -20.62 19.44 -9.97
N PHE A 354 -20.15 19.20 -11.20
CA PHE A 354 -20.52 18.09 -12.05
C PHE A 354 -19.85 16.81 -11.61
N TYR A 355 -18.68 16.92 -10.97
CA TYR A 355 -17.93 15.76 -10.53
C TYR A 355 -18.65 15.00 -9.41
N GLU A 356 -19.10 15.72 -8.38
CA GLU A 356 -19.69 15.12 -7.16
C GLU A 356 -21.04 14.45 -7.43
N LYS A 357 -21.86 15.03 -8.33
CA LYS A 357 -23.22 14.53 -8.62
C LYS A 357 -23.28 13.47 -9.71
N LYS A 358 -22.15 13.00 -10.24
CA LYS A 358 -22.11 12.15 -11.42
C LYS A 358 -22.31 10.67 -11.07
N VAL A 359 -23.55 10.21 -11.21
CA VAL A 359 -23.89 8.78 -11.28
C VAL A 359 -24.17 8.41 -12.74
N PRO A 360 -23.49 7.41 -13.32
CA PRO A 360 -23.76 6.98 -14.70
C PRO A 360 -25.22 6.54 -14.90
N LYS A 361 -25.77 6.80 -16.09
CA LYS A 361 -27.11 6.32 -16.46
C LYS A 361 -27.10 4.80 -16.59
N GLN A 362 -28.17 4.13 -16.17
CA GLN A 362 -28.27 2.66 -16.20
C GLN A 362 -28.03 2.09 -17.61
N SER A 363 -28.51 2.75 -18.66
CA SER A 363 -28.32 2.32 -20.05
C SER A 363 -26.87 2.38 -20.54
N GLU A 364 -26.02 3.19 -19.89
CA GLU A 364 -24.60 3.37 -20.24
C GLU A 364 -23.69 2.38 -19.51
N ILE A 365 -24.15 1.79 -18.40
CA ILE A 365 -23.39 0.86 -17.57
C ILE A 365 -23.34 -0.49 -18.27
N LYS A 366 -22.13 -1.04 -18.40
CA LYS A 366 -21.90 -2.42 -18.85
C LYS A 366 -21.86 -3.37 -17.66
N ARG A 367 -21.20 -2.96 -16.58
CA ARG A 367 -21.06 -3.70 -15.32
C ARG A 367 -20.57 -2.78 -14.21
N VAL A 368 -20.84 -3.14 -12.96
CA VAL A 368 -20.44 -2.39 -11.78
C VAL A 368 -19.79 -3.31 -10.76
N LEU A 369 -18.77 -2.82 -10.07
CA LEU A 369 -18.17 -3.50 -8.93
C LEU A 369 -18.30 -2.61 -7.70
N VAL A 370 -18.76 -3.21 -6.60
CA VAL A 370 -18.96 -2.59 -5.30
C VAL A 370 -18.18 -3.38 -4.26
N GLY A 371 -17.48 -2.69 -3.37
CA GLY A 371 -16.68 -3.29 -2.33
C GLY A 371 -16.03 -2.25 -1.44
N ASP A 372 -15.37 -2.69 -0.37
CA ASP A 372 -14.77 -1.85 0.66
C ASP A 372 -13.24 -1.76 0.59
N ASN A 373 -12.59 -2.67 -0.14
CA ASN A 373 -11.14 -2.70 -0.29
C ASN A 373 -10.68 -2.36 -1.72
N PRO A 374 -9.87 -1.30 -1.93
CA PRO A 374 -9.36 -0.95 -3.26
C PRO A 374 -8.42 -2.01 -3.85
N SER A 375 -7.96 -2.98 -3.06
CA SER A 375 -7.06 -4.06 -3.48
C SER A 375 -7.72 -5.10 -4.36
N PHE A 376 -9.03 -5.32 -4.20
CA PHE A 376 -9.86 -6.22 -5.02
C PHE A 376 -9.87 -5.89 -6.52
N TYR A 377 -9.31 -4.75 -6.88
CA TYR A 377 -9.39 -4.15 -8.20
C TYR A 377 -8.05 -4.13 -8.94
N PHE A 378 -6.96 -4.59 -8.31
CA PHE A 378 -5.65 -4.76 -8.94
C PHE A 378 -5.49 -6.20 -9.41
N ASN A 379 -4.89 -6.38 -10.60
CA ASN A 379 -4.69 -7.72 -11.15
C ASN A 379 -3.58 -8.44 -10.38
N ARG A 380 -3.66 -9.78 -10.31
CA ARG A 380 -2.59 -10.64 -9.79
C ARG A 380 -1.18 -10.35 -10.36
N GLN A 381 -1.09 -9.75 -11.55
CA GLN A 381 0.19 -9.35 -12.17
C GLN A 381 0.94 -8.22 -11.43
N ASP A 382 0.29 -7.50 -10.51
CA ASP A 382 0.93 -6.39 -9.79
C ASP A 382 1.68 -6.82 -8.52
N GLY A 383 1.70 -8.12 -8.19
CA GLY A 383 2.56 -8.73 -7.17
C GLY A 383 2.11 -8.50 -5.71
N PHE A 384 0.92 -7.93 -5.48
CA PHE A 384 0.40 -7.59 -4.14
C PHE A 384 -0.66 -8.56 -3.61
N THR A 385 -0.96 -9.65 -4.31
CA THR A 385 -2.11 -10.50 -3.98
C THR A 385 -1.76 -11.97 -4.16
N ASP A 386 -1.00 -12.53 -3.22
CA ASP A 386 -0.89 -13.99 -3.18
C ASP A 386 -2.15 -14.66 -2.61
N ASN A 387 -3.05 -13.96 -1.89
CA ASN A 387 -4.20 -14.63 -1.27
C ASN A 387 -5.57 -13.91 -1.32
N PHE A 388 -5.73 -12.79 -2.03
CA PHE A 388 -7.03 -12.10 -2.09
C PHE A 388 -7.89 -12.53 -3.29
N TYR A 389 -9.11 -13.00 -3.00
CA TYR A 389 -10.14 -13.31 -3.98
C TYR A 389 -10.73 -12.01 -4.54
N ASN A 390 -10.59 -11.79 -5.85
CA ASN A 390 -11.10 -10.59 -6.50
C ASN A 390 -12.58 -10.77 -6.90
N PRO A 391 -13.53 -10.02 -6.30
CA PRO A 391 -14.93 -10.09 -6.65
C PRO A 391 -15.17 -9.77 -8.14
N LYS A 392 -16.08 -10.51 -8.75
CA LYS A 392 -16.52 -10.30 -10.13
C LYS A 392 -17.55 -9.15 -10.17
N PRO A 393 -17.53 -8.33 -11.24
CA PRO A 393 -18.48 -7.24 -11.38
C PRO A 393 -19.89 -7.73 -11.71
N ILE A 394 -20.88 -7.07 -11.11
CA ILE A 394 -22.32 -7.20 -11.31
C ILE A 394 -22.71 -6.71 -12.70
N LYS A 395 -23.57 -7.45 -13.40
CA LYS A 395 -24.05 -7.19 -14.76
C LYS A 395 -25.57 -7.15 -14.85
N ASP A 396 -26.30 -7.77 -13.93
CA ASP A 396 -27.76 -7.78 -13.97
C ASP A 396 -28.32 -6.36 -13.83
N SER A 397 -29.36 -6.07 -14.61
CA SER A 397 -29.96 -4.74 -14.68
C SER A 397 -30.63 -4.31 -13.37
N GLN A 398 -31.26 -5.24 -12.65
CA GLN A 398 -31.91 -4.98 -11.37
C GLN A 398 -30.87 -4.70 -10.29
N ASN A 399 -29.81 -5.51 -10.24
CA ASN A 399 -28.70 -5.32 -9.29
C ASN A 399 -27.94 -4.01 -9.57
N ILE A 400 -27.69 -3.67 -10.84
CA ILE A 400 -27.12 -2.37 -11.21
C ILE A 400 -28.02 -1.22 -10.76
N ALA A 401 -29.35 -1.35 -10.89
CA ALA A 401 -30.28 -0.33 -10.41
C ALA A 401 -30.22 -0.15 -8.88
N ALA A 402 -30.13 -1.24 -8.11
CA ALA A 402 -29.95 -1.21 -6.66
C ALA A 402 -28.65 -0.49 -6.27
N VAL A 403 -27.52 -0.83 -6.92
CA VAL A 403 -26.22 -0.15 -6.71
C VAL A 403 -26.31 1.34 -7.04
N ARG A 404 -27.02 1.72 -8.11
CA ARG A 404 -27.21 3.14 -8.45
C ARG A 404 -28.01 3.86 -7.38
N ARG A 405 -29.08 3.27 -6.83
CA ARG A 405 -29.88 3.87 -5.76
C ARG A 405 -29.04 4.11 -4.51
N LEU A 406 -28.24 3.13 -4.10
CA LEU A 406 -27.30 3.28 -2.99
C LEU A 406 -26.34 4.47 -3.22
N HIS A 407 -25.73 4.54 -4.40
CA HIS A 407 -24.82 5.64 -4.74
C HIS A 407 -25.53 7.01 -4.82
N GLU A 408 -26.73 7.07 -5.38
CA GLU A 408 -27.54 8.29 -5.43
C GLU A 408 -27.92 8.78 -4.03
N GLN A 409 -28.27 7.86 -3.12
CA GLN A 409 -28.59 8.18 -1.73
C GLN A 409 -27.38 8.70 -0.95
N ILE A 410 -26.21 8.06 -1.09
CA ILE A 410 -24.97 8.53 -0.46
C ILE A 410 -24.62 9.96 -0.90
N ILE A 411 -24.84 10.29 -2.17
CA ILE A 411 -24.63 11.66 -2.67
C ILE A 411 -25.65 12.64 -2.05
N ALA A 412 -26.91 12.22 -1.89
CA ALA A 412 -27.95 13.05 -1.29
C ALA A 412 -27.66 13.34 0.20
N ASP A 413 -27.11 12.37 0.93
CA ASP A 413 -26.82 12.45 2.36
C ASP A 413 -25.43 13.03 2.68
N LYS A 414 -24.78 13.66 1.70
CA LYS A 414 -23.43 14.25 1.82
C LYS A 414 -23.22 15.06 3.10
N GLU A 415 -24.18 15.92 3.46
CA GLU A 415 -24.04 16.80 4.64
C GLU A 415 -24.17 16.04 5.96
N ILE A 416 -24.96 14.96 5.99
CA ILE A 416 -25.09 14.06 7.15
C ILE A 416 -23.77 13.30 7.35
N LEU A 417 -23.23 12.76 6.26
CA LEU A 417 -21.99 11.99 6.29
C LEU A 417 -20.76 12.85 6.61
N LYS A 418 -20.70 14.11 6.14
CA LYS A 418 -19.63 15.05 6.50
C LYS A 418 -19.71 15.59 7.92
N GLY A 419 -20.92 15.65 8.49
CA GLY A 419 -21.14 16.15 9.85
C GLY A 419 -20.89 15.12 10.95
N SER A 420 -20.90 13.83 10.60
CA SER A 420 -20.72 12.75 11.56
C SER A 420 -19.25 12.40 11.75
N LYS A 421 -18.83 12.38 13.02
CA LYS A 421 -17.49 12.03 13.47
C LYS A 421 -17.45 10.62 14.04
N ASN A 422 -18.15 9.69 13.40
CA ASN A 422 -18.21 8.31 13.88
C ASN A 422 -16.99 7.52 13.39
N ASP A 423 -16.22 6.98 14.33
CA ASP A 423 -15.08 6.09 14.10
C ASP A 423 -15.49 4.76 13.41
N LEU A 424 -16.79 4.48 13.33
CA LEU A 424 -17.40 3.30 12.69
C LEU A 424 -17.64 3.47 11.17
N SER A 425 -17.12 4.54 10.56
CA SER A 425 -17.30 4.74 9.11
C SER A 425 -16.52 3.69 8.30
N SER A 426 -17.18 3.09 7.31
CA SER A 426 -16.56 2.17 6.36
C SER A 426 -16.38 2.84 5.01
N THR A 427 -15.32 2.46 4.29
CA THR A 427 -15.09 2.94 2.93
C THR A 427 -15.86 2.08 1.94
N ILE A 428 -16.57 2.70 1.00
CA ILE A 428 -17.23 2.03 -0.12
C ILE A 428 -16.72 2.57 -1.46
N PHE A 429 -16.41 1.65 -2.37
CA PHE A 429 -16.00 1.92 -3.74
C PHE A 429 -17.10 1.57 -4.74
N PHE A 430 -17.37 2.48 -5.67
CA PHE A 430 -18.19 2.22 -6.85
C PHE A 430 -17.34 2.30 -8.11
N ILE A 431 -17.20 1.19 -8.82
CA ILE A 431 -16.45 1.13 -10.09
C ILE A 431 -17.40 0.74 -11.22
N TYR A 432 -17.85 1.73 -11.97
CA TYR A 432 -18.66 1.53 -13.17
C TYR A 432 -17.76 1.38 -14.39
N GLU A 433 -17.93 0.28 -15.12
CA GLU A 433 -17.43 0.17 -16.48
C GLU A 433 -18.56 0.47 -17.47
N LEU A 434 -18.35 1.50 -18.29
CA LEU A 434 -19.35 1.93 -19.26
C LEU A 434 -19.21 1.15 -20.57
N LYS A 435 -20.30 1.09 -21.34
CA LYS A 435 -20.33 0.42 -22.65
C LYS A 435 -19.33 1.00 -23.66
N ASN A 436 -18.97 2.28 -23.51
CA ASN A 436 -17.96 2.95 -24.34
C ASN A 436 -16.50 2.70 -23.89
N GLY A 437 -16.27 1.85 -22.89
CA GLY A 437 -14.95 1.51 -22.37
C GLY A 437 -14.38 2.47 -21.32
N LYS A 438 -15.05 3.59 -21.03
CA LYS A 438 -14.65 4.51 -19.94
C LYS A 438 -15.00 3.91 -18.58
N LYS A 439 -14.23 4.27 -17.55
CA LYS A 439 -14.50 3.91 -16.14
C LYS A 439 -14.89 5.14 -15.34
N VAL A 440 -15.85 4.98 -14.43
CA VAL A 440 -16.20 5.97 -13.40
C VAL A 440 -15.98 5.31 -12.05
N ILE A 441 -15.12 5.92 -11.23
CA ILE A 441 -14.70 5.40 -9.93
C ILE A 441 -15.08 6.42 -8.88
N ARG A 442 -15.68 5.97 -7.78
CA ARG A 442 -16.04 6.78 -6.62
C ARG A 442 -15.69 6.06 -5.33
N GLU A 443 -15.35 6.84 -4.32
CA GLU A 443 -14.99 6.40 -2.98
C GLU A 443 -15.71 7.29 -1.98
N TYR A 444 -16.40 6.69 -1.01
CA TYR A 444 -17.11 7.40 0.05
C TYR A 444 -16.85 6.73 1.39
N HIS A 445 -16.84 7.52 2.46
CA HIS A 445 -16.94 7.03 3.83
C HIS A 445 -18.41 7.06 4.23
N VAL A 446 -18.95 5.91 4.65
CA VAL A 446 -20.36 5.72 4.95
C VAL A 446 -20.52 4.99 6.28
N MET A 447 -21.57 5.33 7.03
CA MET A 447 -22.05 4.49 8.13
C MET A 447 -22.96 3.43 7.54
N THR A 448 -22.51 2.18 7.50
CA THR A 448 -23.22 1.08 6.84
C THR A 448 -24.63 0.90 7.40
N GLU A 449 -24.80 1.06 8.71
CA GLU A 449 -26.08 0.95 9.42
C GLU A 449 -27.19 1.85 8.84
N LEU A 450 -26.85 3.07 8.39
CA LEU A 450 -27.83 4.01 7.82
C LEU A 450 -28.38 3.55 6.46
N TYR A 451 -27.72 2.58 5.82
CA TYR A 451 -27.99 2.16 4.46
C TYR A 451 -28.34 0.68 4.35
N ASN A 452 -28.62 -0.02 5.46
CA ASN A 452 -28.94 -1.45 5.49
C ASN A 452 -30.03 -1.82 4.46
N ASP A 453 -31.10 -1.03 4.36
CA ASP A 453 -32.18 -1.22 3.38
C ASP A 453 -31.73 -1.14 1.91
N LEU A 454 -30.67 -0.38 1.63
CA LEU A 454 -30.09 -0.22 0.29
C LEU A 454 -28.99 -1.24 0.00
N TYR A 455 -28.32 -1.74 1.04
CA TYR A 455 -27.33 -2.82 0.95
C TYR A 455 -28.00 -4.17 0.72
N LYS A 456 -29.08 -4.46 1.45
CA LYS A 456 -29.84 -5.71 1.40
C LYS A 456 -30.12 -6.23 -0.03
N PRO A 457 -30.78 -5.47 -0.93
CA PRO A 457 -31.08 -5.96 -2.28
C PRO A 457 -29.83 -6.23 -3.14
N ILE A 458 -28.68 -5.64 -2.80
CA ILE A 458 -27.41 -5.89 -3.51
C ILE A 458 -26.77 -7.17 -2.95
N TYR A 459 -26.62 -7.27 -1.63
CA TYR A 459 -25.87 -8.32 -0.95
C TYR A 459 -26.63 -9.66 -0.91
N GLU A 460 -27.96 -9.64 -0.91
CA GLU A 460 -28.78 -10.85 -1.00
C GLU A 460 -28.91 -11.38 -2.43
N SER A 461 -28.57 -10.57 -3.44
CA SER A 461 -28.68 -11.00 -4.84
C SER A 461 -27.77 -12.21 -5.10
N GLU A 462 -28.31 -13.22 -5.78
CA GLU A 462 -27.57 -14.43 -6.14
C GLU A 462 -26.32 -14.10 -6.96
N GLU A 463 -26.42 -13.13 -7.88
CA GLU A 463 -25.29 -12.66 -8.68
C GLU A 463 -24.18 -12.11 -7.77
N PHE A 464 -24.49 -11.27 -6.78
CA PHE A 464 -23.48 -10.72 -5.89
C PHE A 464 -22.80 -11.81 -5.06
N LYS A 465 -23.58 -12.71 -4.43
CA LYS A 465 -23.03 -13.80 -3.61
C LYS A 465 -22.10 -14.71 -4.40
N ARG A 466 -22.50 -15.12 -5.62
CA ARG A 466 -21.65 -15.92 -6.52
C ARG A 466 -20.41 -15.19 -7.01
N ASN A 467 -20.49 -13.87 -7.12
CA ASN A 467 -19.40 -13.05 -7.62
C ASN A 467 -18.42 -12.59 -6.54
N SER A 468 -18.80 -12.59 -5.27
CA SER A 468 -18.00 -12.01 -4.17
C SER A 468 -17.50 -13.03 -3.15
N ARG A 469 -18.22 -14.13 -2.91
CA ARG A 469 -17.85 -15.12 -1.89
C ARG A 469 -16.80 -16.09 -2.40
N GLU A 470 -15.83 -16.37 -1.56
CA GLU A 470 -14.61 -17.15 -1.83
C GLU A 470 -14.95 -18.55 -2.34
N ILE A 471 -15.96 -19.20 -1.74
CA ILE A 471 -16.42 -20.55 -2.10
C ILE A 471 -16.85 -20.70 -3.57
N PHE A 472 -17.31 -19.62 -4.23
CA PHE A 472 -17.69 -19.64 -5.65
C PHE A 472 -16.54 -19.34 -6.61
N MET A 473 -15.36 -18.98 -6.08
CA MET A 473 -14.18 -18.68 -6.87
C MET A 473 -13.22 -19.87 -6.99
N VAL A 474 -13.50 -20.95 -6.27
CA VAL A 474 -12.68 -22.17 -6.23
C VAL A 474 -13.08 -23.15 -7.32
N ASP A 475 -12.07 -23.74 -7.95
CA ASP A 475 -12.23 -24.92 -8.81
C ASP A 475 -12.30 -26.16 -7.90
N GLU A 476 -13.50 -26.68 -7.70
CA GLU A 476 -13.79 -27.81 -6.80
C GLU A 476 -12.94 -29.04 -7.13
N THR A 477 -12.57 -29.23 -8.40
CA THR A 477 -11.76 -30.38 -8.85
C THR A 477 -10.33 -30.35 -8.32
N LYS A 478 -9.87 -29.21 -7.82
CA LYS A 478 -8.52 -29.01 -7.29
C LYS A 478 -8.45 -29.06 -5.76
N VAL A 479 -9.58 -29.12 -5.08
CA VAL A 479 -9.62 -29.18 -3.62
C VAL A 479 -9.21 -30.59 -3.18
N LYS A 480 -8.12 -30.69 -2.42
CA LYS A 480 -7.57 -31.96 -1.92
C LYS A 480 -8.24 -32.40 -0.63
N ASN A 481 -8.41 -31.47 0.29
CA ASN A 481 -9.05 -31.68 1.58
C ASN A 481 -9.67 -30.35 2.06
N ILE A 482 -10.56 -30.47 3.04
CA ILE A 482 -11.15 -29.35 3.77
C ILE A 482 -10.72 -29.48 5.22
N ARG A 483 -10.03 -28.49 5.75
CA ARG A 483 -9.67 -28.40 7.17
C ARG A 483 -10.62 -27.43 7.86
N ILE A 484 -11.18 -27.83 8.98
CA ILE A 484 -12.07 -26.99 9.78
C ILE A 484 -11.44 -26.89 11.16
N THR A 485 -11.08 -25.68 11.56
CA THR A 485 -10.37 -25.39 12.81
C THR A 485 -11.22 -24.48 13.67
N ALA A 486 -11.45 -24.87 14.92
CA ALA A 486 -12.13 -24.00 15.87
C ALA A 486 -11.20 -22.86 16.29
N ILE A 487 -11.76 -21.65 16.37
CA ILE A 487 -11.03 -20.47 16.85
C ILE A 487 -11.04 -20.48 18.38
N GLY A 488 -9.95 -20.02 18.99
CA GLY A 488 -9.76 -19.98 20.45
C GLY A 488 -8.85 -21.11 20.99
N PRO A 489 -8.65 -21.16 22.32
CA PRO A 489 -7.63 -22.00 22.97
C PRO A 489 -8.01 -23.50 23.06
N ILE A 490 -8.98 -23.96 22.27
CA ILE A 490 -9.54 -25.32 22.36
C ILE A 490 -8.82 -26.34 21.47
N GLY A 491 -8.04 -25.90 20.48
CA GLY A 491 -7.21 -26.79 19.64
C GLY A 491 -7.99 -27.85 18.85
N LYS A 492 -9.29 -27.64 18.62
CA LYS A 492 -10.18 -28.58 17.93
C LYS A 492 -10.09 -28.40 16.41
N GLU A 493 -9.87 -29.50 15.69
CA GLU A 493 -9.71 -29.50 14.24
C GLU A 493 -10.23 -30.80 13.61
N VAL A 494 -10.85 -30.69 12.45
CA VAL A 494 -11.24 -31.83 11.59
C VAL A 494 -10.71 -31.61 10.18
N THR A 495 -10.15 -32.66 9.57
CA THR A 495 -9.75 -32.65 8.15
C THR A 495 -10.56 -33.68 7.35
N LEU A 496 -11.36 -33.19 6.41
CA LEU A 496 -12.11 -34.00 5.44
C LEU A 496 -11.23 -34.28 4.22
N SER A 497 -10.89 -35.54 3.97
CA SER A 497 -10.06 -35.96 2.83
C SER A 497 -10.75 -36.89 1.84
N ASP A 498 -11.95 -37.40 2.16
CA ASP A 498 -12.72 -38.24 1.22
C ASP A 498 -13.30 -37.37 0.09
N PRO A 499 -13.03 -37.69 -1.20
CA PRO A 499 -13.49 -36.87 -2.32
C PRO A 499 -15.02 -36.66 -2.37
N LYS A 500 -15.82 -37.63 -1.92
CA LYS A 500 -17.28 -37.50 -1.87
C LYS A 500 -17.70 -36.51 -0.80
N ASP A 501 -17.12 -36.64 0.39
CA ASP A 501 -17.40 -35.75 1.51
C ASP A 501 -16.95 -34.31 1.20
N VAL A 502 -15.82 -34.14 0.53
CA VAL A 502 -15.33 -32.82 0.09
C VAL A 502 -16.30 -32.17 -0.91
N GLN A 503 -16.77 -32.91 -1.91
CA GLN A 503 -17.73 -32.39 -2.90
C GLN A 503 -19.09 -32.07 -2.27
N GLU A 504 -19.60 -32.95 -1.41
CA GLU A 504 -20.85 -32.73 -0.70
C GLU A 504 -20.78 -31.52 0.22
N ALA A 505 -19.72 -31.40 1.03
CA ALA A 505 -19.47 -30.25 1.89
C ALA A 505 -19.45 -28.93 1.10
N ILE A 506 -18.72 -28.87 -0.02
CA ILE A 506 -18.67 -27.67 -0.88
C ILE A 506 -20.06 -27.34 -1.42
N SER A 507 -20.85 -28.33 -1.84
CA SER A 507 -22.21 -28.11 -2.34
C SER A 507 -23.13 -27.54 -1.27
N LEU A 508 -23.11 -28.13 -0.06
CA LEU A 508 -23.94 -27.68 1.06
C LEU A 508 -23.57 -26.25 1.50
N ILE A 509 -22.27 -25.95 1.62
CA ILE A 509 -21.79 -24.59 1.95
C ILE A 509 -22.26 -23.58 0.90
N LYS A 510 -22.19 -23.93 -0.40
CA LYS A 510 -22.69 -23.04 -1.47
C LYS A 510 -24.18 -22.76 -1.35
N GLU A 511 -24.98 -23.77 -1.04
CA GLU A 511 -26.43 -23.59 -0.84
C GLU A 511 -26.73 -22.71 0.37
N ASP A 512 -26.04 -22.92 1.49
CA ASP A 512 -26.19 -22.13 2.70
C ASP A 512 -25.78 -20.67 2.48
N VAL A 513 -24.65 -20.42 1.80
CA VAL A 513 -24.21 -19.06 1.45
C VAL A 513 -25.21 -18.35 0.54
N LEU A 514 -25.89 -19.09 -0.35
CA LEU A 514 -26.96 -18.51 -1.18
C LEU A 514 -28.22 -18.20 -0.38
N ALA A 515 -28.54 -19.00 0.64
CA ALA A 515 -29.72 -18.84 1.49
C ALA A 515 -29.54 -17.79 2.61
N GLU A 516 -28.31 -17.49 3.02
CA GLU A 516 -28.00 -16.56 4.12
C GLU A 516 -28.60 -15.15 3.88
N SER A 517 -29.27 -14.58 4.88
CA SER A 517 -29.81 -13.21 4.79
C SER A 517 -28.70 -12.15 4.92
N TYR A 518 -28.97 -10.92 4.50
CA TYR A 518 -28.00 -9.82 4.68
C TYR A 518 -27.70 -9.57 6.16
N GLU A 519 -28.74 -9.49 6.99
CA GLU A 519 -28.62 -9.22 8.42
C GLU A 519 -27.77 -10.27 9.13
N ASP A 520 -28.05 -11.55 8.87
CA ASP A 520 -27.29 -12.66 9.44
C ASP A 520 -25.83 -12.65 8.96
N SER A 521 -25.61 -12.31 7.68
CA SER A 521 -24.27 -12.29 7.10
C SER A 521 -23.37 -11.23 7.75
N VAL A 522 -23.95 -10.07 8.08
CA VAL A 522 -23.26 -8.96 8.77
C VAL A 522 -23.02 -9.30 10.23
N TYR A 523 -24.03 -9.82 10.93
CA TYR A 523 -23.95 -10.15 12.35
C TYR A 523 -22.97 -11.28 12.65
N PHE A 524 -22.98 -12.35 11.84
CA PHE A 524 -22.04 -13.47 11.93
C PHE A 524 -20.84 -13.32 10.98
N GLN A 525 -20.36 -12.09 10.75
CA GLN A 525 -19.22 -11.85 9.86
C GLN A 525 -17.95 -12.57 10.33
N TYR A 526 -17.73 -12.65 11.65
CA TYR A 526 -16.62 -13.36 12.28
C TYR A 526 -17.15 -14.65 12.87
N GLY A 527 -16.82 -15.78 12.23
CA GLY A 527 -17.21 -17.09 12.71
C GLY A 527 -16.39 -17.52 13.92
N ARG A 528 -16.80 -18.64 14.51
CA ARG A 528 -16.09 -19.28 15.65
C ARG A 528 -15.19 -20.44 15.20
N SER A 529 -15.17 -20.70 13.91
CA SER A 529 -14.34 -21.71 13.28
C SER A 529 -14.01 -21.30 11.86
N THR A 530 -12.81 -21.61 11.39
CA THR A 530 -12.39 -21.36 10.01
C THR A 530 -12.49 -22.63 9.19
N ILE A 531 -12.97 -22.50 7.95
CA ILE A 531 -12.92 -23.53 6.90
C ILE A 531 -11.78 -23.17 5.95
N GLU A 532 -10.82 -24.06 5.82
CA GLU A 532 -9.71 -23.98 4.88
C GLU A 532 -9.85 -25.03 3.77
N LEU A 533 -9.97 -24.60 2.51
CA LEU A 533 -9.92 -25.46 1.34
C LEU A 533 -8.49 -25.54 0.81
N GLN A 534 -7.87 -26.72 0.89
CA GLN A 534 -6.47 -26.89 0.44
C GLN A 534 -6.41 -27.23 -1.06
N LEU A 535 -5.82 -26.34 -1.86
CA LEU A 535 -5.68 -26.47 -3.32
C LEU A 535 -4.28 -26.97 -3.75
N GLY A 536 -3.28 -26.87 -2.87
CA GLY A 536 -1.88 -27.20 -3.14
C GLY A 536 -1.01 -27.16 -1.87
N ARG A 537 0.32 -27.24 -2.01
CA ARG A 537 1.24 -27.15 -0.85
C ARG A 537 1.24 -25.77 -0.18
N GLU A 538 0.94 -24.71 -0.94
CA GLU A 538 1.01 -23.31 -0.47
C GLU A 538 -0.24 -22.48 -0.84
N ASN A 539 -1.25 -23.12 -1.43
CA ASN A 539 -2.48 -22.43 -1.85
C ASN A 539 -3.67 -22.98 -1.08
N SER A 540 -4.32 -22.14 -0.29
CA SER A 540 -5.59 -22.44 0.37
C SER A 540 -6.58 -21.29 0.31
N VAL A 541 -7.85 -21.60 0.54
CA VAL A 541 -8.96 -20.65 0.63
C VAL A 541 -9.48 -20.72 2.04
N ILE A 542 -9.46 -19.62 2.78
CA ILE A 542 -9.93 -19.59 4.17
C ILE A 542 -11.17 -18.70 4.25
N PHE A 543 -12.22 -19.19 4.90
CA PHE A 543 -13.43 -18.42 5.22
C PHE A 543 -14.09 -18.99 6.48
N GLU A 544 -15.03 -18.25 7.06
CA GLU A 544 -15.65 -18.59 8.34
C GLU A 544 -16.76 -19.65 8.22
N LEU A 545 -16.81 -20.57 9.18
CA LEU A 545 -17.96 -21.41 9.48
C LEU A 545 -18.93 -20.63 10.35
N LYS A 546 -20.16 -20.45 9.85
CA LYS A 546 -21.18 -19.65 10.53
C LYS A 546 -22.29 -20.53 11.10
N PRO A 547 -22.96 -20.09 12.19
CA PRO A 547 -24.18 -20.72 12.69
C PRO A 547 -25.29 -20.79 11.62
N THR A 548 -25.31 -19.83 10.70
CA THR A 548 -26.28 -19.69 9.60
C THR A 548 -26.16 -20.77 8.52
N TYR A 549 -25.09 -21.57 8.52
CA TYR A 549 -24.90 -22.67 7.56
C TYR A 549 -25.70 -23.91 7.98
N VAL A 550 -27.03 -23.79 7.92
CA VAL A 550 -27.98 -24.78 8.46
C VAL A 550 -27.74 -26.17 7.89
N LYS A 551 -27.58 -26.29 6.56
CA LYS A 551 -27.43 -27.60 5.91
C LYS A 551 -26.07 -28.22 6.22
N PHE A 552 -25.00 -27.43 6.16
CA PHE A 552 -23.66 -27.92 6.43
C PHE A 552 -23.47 -28.29 7.91
N ASN A 553 -23.99 -27.49 8.84
CA ASN A 553 -23.98 -27.81 10.27
C ASN A 553 -24.78 -29.08 10.58
N ALA A 554 -25.93 -29.30 9.93
CA ALA A 554 -26.68 -30.54 10.06
C ALA A 554 -25.88 -31.76 9.55
N TRP A 555 -25.22 -31.64 8.40
CA TRP A 555 -24.37 -32.69 7.83
C TRP A 555 -23.15 -33.02 8.73
N LEU A 556 -22.50 -32.01 9.31
CA LEU A 556 -21.44 -32.21 10.31
C LEU A 556 -21.96 -32.93 11.56
N LYS A 557 -23.18 -32.61 11.99
CA LYS A 557 -23.83 -33.27 13.14
C LYS A 557 -24.14 -34.74 12.87
N GLU A 558 -24.68 -35.06 11.69
CA GLU A 558 -24.96 -36.45 11.27
C GLU A 558 -23.69 -37.32 11.25
N LYS A 559 -22.54 -36.72 10.92
CA LYS A 559 -21.23 -37.38 10.92
C LYS A 559 -20.51 -37.37 12.28
N ASN A 560 -21.11 -36.81 13.33
CA ASN A 560 -20.52 -36.62 14.66
C ASN A 560 -19.22 -35.77 14.65
N LEU A 561 -19.14 -34.80 13.74
CA LEU A 561 -17.97 -33.92 13.56
C LEU A 561 -18.19 -32.52 14.12
N LEU A 562 -19.45 -32.08 14.29
CA LEU A 562 -19.78 -30.70 14.67
C LEU A 562 -19.11 -30.27 15.99
N ASP A 563 -19.15 -31.10 17.03
CA ASP A 563 -18.57 -30.78 18.35
C ASP A 563 -17.03 -30.79 18.36
N GLN A 564 -16.41 -31.29 17.29
CA GLN A 564 -14.96 -31.33 17.07
C GLN A 564 -14.45 -30.14 16.25
N VAL A 565 -15.34 -29.23 15.83
CA VAL A 565 -14.96 -28.06 15.03
C VAL A 565 -15.41 -26.74 15.64
N LYS A 566 -16.08 -26.74 16.80
CA LYS A 566 -16.48 -25.53 17.54
C LYS A 566 -16.27 -25.69 19.04
N ALA A 567 -16.24 -24.56 19.75
CA ALA A 567 -16.41 -24.55 21.20
C ALA A 567 -17.82 -25.04 21.57
N THR A 568 -17.91 -25.90 22.58
CA THR A 568 -19.16 -26.35 23.18
C THR A 568 -19.25 -25.88 24.62
N SER A 569 -20.43 -26.03 25.22
CA SER A 569 -20.63 -25.77 26.64
C SER A 569 -19.66 -26.51 27.56
N GLU A 570 -19.08 -27.65 27.15
CA GLU A 570 -18.06 -28.39 27.92
C GLU A 570 -16.69 -27.72 27.92
N ASP A 571 -16.41 -26.82 26.98
CA ASP A 571 -15.14 -26.07 26.93
C ASP A 571 -15.20 -24.78 27.75
N ILE A 572 -16.40 -24.33 28.13
CA ILE A 572 -16.67 -23.06 28.80
C ILE A 572 -16.99 -23.28 30.28
N SER A 573 -16.33 -22.50 31.14
CA SER A 573 -16.52 -22.52 32.60
C SER A 573 -17.74 -21.71 33.02
N LYS A 574 -17.85 -20.49 32.50
CA LYS A 574 -18.94 -19.55 32.74
C LYS A 574 -19.02 -18.52 31.61
N VAL A 575 -20.18 -17.89 31.47
CA VAL A 575 -20.38 -16.72 30.61
C VAL A 575 -20.88 -15.56 31.45
N VAL A 576 -20.27 -14.39 31.31
CA VAL A 576 -20.73 -13.16 32.00
C VAL A 576 -21.26 -12.19 30.96
N VAL A 577 -22.53 -11.82 31.08
CA VAL A 577 -23.20 -10.94 30.13
C VAL A 577 -23.57 -9.63 30.82
N ALA A 578 -23.41 -8.51 30.13
CA ALA A 578 -23.91 -7.22 30.59
C ALA A 578 -24.66 -6.50 29.47
N LYS A 579 -25.67 -5.71 29.85
CA LYS A 579 -26.38 -4.80 28.96
C LYS A 579 -25.79 -3.40 29.04
N GLY A 580 -25.62 -2.74 27.90
CA GLY A 580 -25.02 -1.41 27.80
C GLY A 580 -24.67 -1.05 26.37
N GLU A 581 -23.93 0.05 26.20
CA GLU A 581 -23.35 0.43 24.91
C GLU A 581 -21.90 -0.03 24.86
N PHE A 582 -21.64 -1.09 24.10
CA PHE A 582 -20.30 -1.65 23.94
C PHE A 582 -19.75 -1.36 22.54
N SER A 583 -18.51 -0.89 22.49
CA SER A 583 -17.76 -0.71 21.26
C SER A 583 -16.67 -1.78 21.17
N PRO A 584 -16.60 -2.55 20.07
CA PRO A 584 -15.67 -3.66 19.92
C PRO A 584 -14.22 -3.24 19.64
N MET A 585 -13.89 -1.95 19.74
CA MET A 585 -12.54 -1.43 19.48
C MET A 585 -11.52 -1.77 20.57
N ASP A 586 -11.95 -1.99 21.82
CA ASP A 586 -11.08 -2.37 22.94
C ASP A 586 -11.74 -3.49 23.76
N LEU A 587 -11.36 -4.73 23.45
CA LEU A 587 -11.91 -5.93 24.08
C LEU A 587 -11.63 -5.99 25.60
N GLU A 588 -10.47 -5.48 26.03
CA GLU A 588 -10.11 -5.42 27.46
C GLU A 588 -10.96 -4.38 28.19
N GLU A 589 -11.24 -3.23 27.57
CA GLU A 589 -12.16 -2.26 28.13
C GLU A 589 -13.59 -2.83 28.23
N VAL A 590 -14.06 -3.52 27.18
CA VAL A 590 -15.37 -4.18 27.17
C VAL A 590 -15.46 -5.22 28.28
N LYS A 591 -14.48 -6.11 28.38
CA LYS A 591 -14.39 -7.12 29.45
C LYS A 591 -14.47 -6.48 30.83
N ARG A 592 -13.64 -5.46 31.08
CA ARG A 592 -13.66 -4.72 32.35
C ARG A 592 -15.02 -4.10 32.64
N LYS A 593 -15.69 -3.52 31.63
CA LYS A 593 -17.04 -2.95 31.80
C LYS A 593 -18.07 -4.03 32.11
N VAL A 594 -17.99 -5.19 31.47
CA VAL A 594 -18.89 -6.32 31.73
C VAL A 594 -18.69 -6.85 33.15
N GLU A 595 -17.44 -7.08 33.58
CA GLU A 595 -17.10 -7.59 34.91
C GLU A 595 -17.42 -6.61 36.04
N GLN A 596 -17.29 -5.30 35.81
CA GLN A 596 -17.59 -4.26 36.80
C GLN A 596 -19.06 -3.85 36.81
N ASN A 597 -19.87 -4.35 35.89
CA ASN A 597 -21.30 -4.04 35.86
C ASN A 597 -22.02 -4.81 36.98
N GLY A 598 -22.59 -4.06 37.92
CA GLY A 598 -23.32 -4.61 39.08
C GLY A 598 -24.57 -5.43 38.72
N ASP A 599 -25.13 -5.22 37.51
CA ASP A 599 -26.31 -5.94 37.02
C ASP A 599 -25.96 -7.10 36.07
N SER A 600 -24.67 -7.44 35.93
CA SER A 600 -24.23 -8.52 35.03
C SER A 600 -24.88 -9.88 35.36
N LEU A 601 -25.19 -10.64 34.30
CA LEU A 601 -25.72 -12.00 34.39
C LEU A 601 -24.57 -13.00 34.26
N THR A 602 -24.36 -13.83 35.29
CA THR A 602 -23.43 -14.95 35.20
C THR A 602 -24.18 -16.24 34.89
N ILE A 603 -23.79 -16.90 33.80
CA ILE A 603 -24.39 -18.13 33.28
C ILE A 603 -23.39 -19.27 33.52
N THR A 604 -23.84 -20.31 34.24
CA THR A 604 -23.07 -21.55 34.47
C THR A 604 -23.81 -22.80 34.00
N ASP A 605 -25.08 -22.66 33.61
CA ASP A 605 -25.88 -23.76 33.08
C ASP A 605 -25.42 -24.13 31.67
N LYS A 606 -25.18 -25.42 31.43
CA LYS A 606 -24.57 -25.89 30.18
C LYS A 606 -25.49 -25.71 28.97
N GLU A 607 -26.81 -25.88 29.13
CA GLU A 607 -27.77 -25.65 28.03
C GLU A 607 -27.84 -24.16 27.67
N GLN A 608 -27.85 -23.28 28.67
CA GLN A 608 -27.82 -21.83 28.47
C GLN A 608 -26.50 -21.37 27.82
N ILE A 609 -25.36 -21.94 28.22
CA ILE A 609 -24.07 -21.64 27.60
C ILE A 609 -24.04 -22.09 26.14
N GLU A 610 -24.53 -23.29 25.82
CA GLU A 610 -24.59 -23.76 24.42
C GLU A 610 -25.48 -22.83 23.57
N HIS A 611 -26.64 -22.43 24.09
CA HIS A 611 -27.53 -21.53 23.37
C HIS A 611 -26.93 -20.12 23.20
N ALA A 612 -26.21 -19.62 24.22
CA ALA A 612 -25.45 -18.37 24.13
C ALA A 612 -24.35 -18.46 23.06
N LEU A 613 -23.61 -19.57 23.01
CA LEU A 613 -22.60 -19.81 21.98
C LEU A 613 -23.20 -19.82 20.57
N GLU A 614 -24.37 -20.43 20.36
CA GLU A 614 -25.03 -20.52 19.05
C GLU A 614 -25.53 -19.18 18.51
N THR A 615 -25.90 -18.26 19.39
CA THR A 615 -26.52 -16.96 19.06
C THR A 615 -25.57 -15.78 19.18
N ALA A 616 -24.46 -15.96 19.88
CA ALA A 616 -23.44 -14.94 20.02
C ALA A 616 -22.76 -14.68 18.67
N GLY A 617 -22.62 -13.41 18.36
CA GLY A 617 -21.95 -12.94 17.15
C GLY A 617 -21.36 -11.58 17.40
N GLY A 618 -21.24 -10.81 16.32
CA GLY A 618 -20.77 -9.43 16.39
C GLY A 618 -19.79 -9.11 15.28
N ASN A 619 -19.99 -7.95 14.70
CA ASN A 619 -19.09 -7.27 13.78
C ASN A 619 -18.33 -6.21 14.55
N TYR A 620 -17.04 -6.00 14.27
CA TYR A 620 -16.25 -4.91 14.88
C TYR A 620 -16.72 -3.49 14.47
N ARG A 621 -17.83 -3.37 13.76
CA ARG A 621 -18.30 -2.12 13.13
C ARG A 621 -19.60 -1.57 13.71
N ASP A 622 -20.30 -2.30 14.57
CA ASP A 622 -21.57 -1.84 15.14
C ASP A 622 -21.46 -1.63 16.66
N GLN A 623 -22.39 -0.86 17.22
CA GLN A 623 -22.60 -0.80 18.66
C GLN A 623 -23.60 -1.87 19.08
N TYR A 624 -23.23 -2.67 20.09
CA TYR A 624 -24.07 -3.74 20.59
C TYR A 624 -24.70 -3.39 21.94
N SER A 625 -25.94 -3.84 22.11
CA SER A 625 -26.72 -3.66 23.35
C SER A 625 -26.29 -4.61 24.46
N TYR A 626 -25.65 -5.73 24.11
CA TYR A 626 -25.15 -6.71 25.07
C TYR A 626 -23.75 -7.17 24.69
N ALA A 627 -22.88 -7.31 25.69
CA ALA A 627 -21.57 -7.95 25.56
C ALA A 627 -21.47 -9.13 26.52
N ALA A 628 -20.79 -10.18 26.08
CA ALA A 628 -20.67 -11.45 26.78
C ALA A 628 -19.21 -11.93 26.77
N VAL A 629 -18.69 -12.23 27.95
CA VAL A 629 -17.34 -12.78 28.15
C VAL A 629 -17.46 -14.28 28.42
N PHE A 630 -16.90 -15.09 27.52
CA PHE A 630 -16.87 -16.54 27.58
C PHE A 630 -15.53 -16.98 28.15
N TYR A 631 -15.52 -17.58 29.35
CA TYR A 631 -14.29 -18.04 29.99
C TYR A 631 -14.08 -19.52 29.73
N TYR A 632 -12.92 -19.89 29.17
CA TYR A 632 -12.61 -21.29 28.89
C TYR A 632 -12.18 -22.06 30.15
N ASN A 633 -12.24 -23.39 30.10
CA ASN A 633 -11.86 -24.27 31.22
C ASN A 633 -10.35 -24.45 31.42
N ASN A 634 -9.52 -24.04 30.47
CA ASN A 634 -8.10 -24.34 30.36
C ASN A 634 -7.16 -23.24 30.93
N GLY A 635 -7.67 -22.13 31.46
CA GLY A 635 -6.85 -21.06 32.06
C GLY A 635 -7.52 -19.68 32.07
N ASP A 636 -6.70 -18.62 32.13
CA ASP A 636 -7.10 -17.19 32.05
C ASP A 636 -7.58 -16.76 30.65
N ASP A 637 -7.81 -17.70 29.73
CA ASP A 637 -8.25 -17.41 28.37
C ASP A 637 -9.76 -17.14 28.32
N ASP A 638 -10.14 -16.09 27.61
CA ASP A 638 -11.52 -15.68 27.41
C ASP A 638 -11.77 -15.14 25.99
N GLU A 639 -13.03 -15.15 25.59
CA GLU A 639 -13.50 -14.59 24.34
C GLU A 639 -14.65 -13.61 24.61
N VAL A 640 -14.60 -12.42 24.01
CA VAL A 640 -15.65 -11.41 24.12
C VAL A 640 -16.49 -11.44 22.84
N LEU A 641 -17.78 -11.74 22.98
CA LEU A 641 -18.77 -11.71 21.92
C LEU A 641 -19.95 -10.83 22.29
N TYR A 642 -20.86 -10.62 21.34
CA TYR A 642 -21.96 -9.68 21.47
C TYR A 642 -23.30 -10.32 21.16
N PHE A 643 -24.36 -9.67 21.65
CA PHE A 643 -25.73 -9.90 21.20
C PHE A 643 -26.38 -8.58 20.80
N ASP A 644 -27.13 -8.60 19.70
CA ASP A 644 -28.11 -7.57 19.39
C ASP A 644 -29.49 -7.93 19.97
N GLU A 645 -30.45 -7.02 19.83
CA GLU A 645 -31.81 -7.27 20.32
C GLU A 645 -32.54 -8.42 19.60
N ALA A 646 -32.13 -8.79 18.38
CA ALA A 646 -32.75 -9.85 17.60
C ALA A 646 -32.24 -11.24 18.01
N HIS A 647 -30.94 -11.36 18.32
CA HIS A 647 -30.23 -12.60 18.58
C HIS A 647 -30.00 -12.89 20.06
N VAL A 648 -30.22 -11.91 20.96
CA VAL A 648 -30.07 -12.13 22.41
C VAL A 648 -30.98 -13.27 22.91
N PRO A 649 -30.44 -14.27 23.64
CA PRO A 649 -31.26 -15.34 24.21
C PRO A 649 -32.35 -14.83 25.16
N ASP A 650 -33.51 -15.48 25.17
CA ASP A 650 -34.65 -15.05 25.99
C ASP A 650 -34.36 -15.01 27.49
N PHE A 651 -33.49 -15.90 27.99
CA PHE A 651 -33.08 -15.90 29.40
C PHE A 651 -32.18 -14.70 29.75
N VAL A 652 -31.32 -14.26 28.81
CA VAL A 652 -30.53 -13.03 28.96
C VAL A 652 -31.48 -11.83 28.93
N ARG A 653 -32.36 -11.77 27.92
CA ARG A 653 -33.34 -10.70 27.77
C ARG A 653 -34.23 -10.54 29.00
N SER A 654 -34.63 -11.65 29.63
CA SER A 654 -35.51 -11.65 30.80
C SER A 654 -34.81 -11.16 32.08
N HIS A 655 -33.49 -11.32 32.19
CA HIS A 655 -32.71 -10.80 33.33
C HIS A 655 -32.58 -9.27 33.29
N PHE A 656 -32.48 -8.67 32.10
CA PHE A 656 -32.30 -7.23 31.90
C PHE A 656 -33.59 -6.45 31.55
N LYS A 657 -34.75 -7.07 31.77
CA LYS A 657 -36.07 -6.41 31.72
C LYS A 657 -36.46 -5.97 33.12
#